data_AF-A0A543HX55-F1
#
_entry.id   AF-A0A543HX55-F1
#
_cell.length_a   1.000
_cell.length_b   1.000
_cell.length_c   1.000
_cell.angle_alpha   90.00
_cell.angle_beta   90.00
_cell.angle_gamma   90.00
#
_symmetry.space_group_name_H-M   'P 1'
#
loop_
_entity.id
_entity.type
_entity.pdbx_description
1 polymer ?
#
loop_
_entity_poly.entity_id
_entity_poly.type
_entity_poly.pdbx_seq_one_letter_code
_entity_poly.pdbx_strand_id
1 'polypeptide(L)'
;MDSRDAAHTGQRVGLVMAAAMTPPTLAPSLSKRSWQDQGIITGLSTGSHYLLTLAAQDLIDVAAAFAAGSVPFPEDWSPARRRSVAALASEVGGIPVGLGLAAYLDRGGVSTPARGAVRQAGWRLGTTALCGSVLLAATAGARALDRAVGAQGRIASLPLSIPVGLVTAAVIERARAAAPEPTTAGSDTTPRAVDDVPTLPGLAAGAAVIAVLWGSGWVERWTAEQVRRLAPGPTPGTGLLWRLSSHAAFAAVAGAGLNLLWTRAMQKVEAGSTTVDPWMQAAPGVWTHPMISGDPQSLVAWDSLGREGRRHAVTYVRPEVVVDPPALPDGRVPEDLSIPTVMGEPARAQPVQVYVGLDSAAGPVERVELAIAEMDRTDAWSRSMLMLVSPTGTGYVNYVAVAAAQYLTRGDVASVTMQYSKRPSPLSLGKIRAAREQNRLLWLRILQRVRGMPPDRRPEVVLFGESLGAHTSQDVLLGWGTLGPQALGIDRALWIGTPAGSTWMHEITGPARPDVDPSLIAVVNDHEQYVALGEEARARVRYVLLSHDNDGVTRFGLDLLSRRPDWLGPGRPRTEELPGRSPRGIPATMRWRPVTTFFQTLVDMKNAQLEGSYAAWGHDYRADLPEFVRDVYGLECTDEQMVRVRDAVRRREELREAAFD
;
A
#
# COMPACT_ATOMS: atom_id res chain seq x y z
N MET A 1 -26.18 36.73 17.26
CA MET A 1 -26.14 35.25 17.18
C MET A 1 -26.83 34.73 18.41
N ASP A 2 -28.00 34.12 18.23
CA ASP A 2 -28.65 33.36 19.30
C ASP A 2 -27.82 32.12 19.64
N SER A 3 -27.99 31.54 20.83
CA SER A 3 -27.29 30.32 21.25
C SER A 3 -27.50 29.13 20.29
N ARG A 4 -28.57 29.16 19.47
CA ARG A 4 -28.82 28.21 18.37
C ARG A 4 -27.90 28.40 17.16
N ASP A 5 -27.42 29.61 16.85
CA ASP A 5 -26.50 29.87 15.73
C ASP A 5 -25.11 29.25 15.96
N ALA A 6 -24.63 29.25 17.20
CA ALA A 6 -23.32 28.69 17.55
C ALA A 6 -23.28 27.17 17.34
N ALA A 7 -24.35 26.45 17.70
CA ALA A 7 -24.47 24.99 17.51
C ALA A 7 -24.46 24.57 16.02
N HIS A 8 -24.79 25.48 15.10
CA HIS A 8 -24.76 25.22 13.66
C HIS A 8 -23.50 25.71 12.95
N THR A 9 -22.62 26.46 13.63
CA THR A 9 -21.43 27.05 13.00
C THR A 9 -20.43 25.96 12.60
N GLY A 10 -20.08 25.04 13.51
CA GLY A 10 -19.22 23.88 13.21
C GLY A 10 -19.72 23.00 12.07
N GLN A 11 -21.02 22.72 12.02
CA GLN A 11 -21.61 21.92 10.94
C GLN A 11 -21.51 22.65 9.59
N ARG A 12 -21.81 23.95 9.57
CA ARG A 12 -21.76 24.75 8.34
C ARG A 12 -20.33 24.94 7.83
N VAL A 13 -19.35 25.13 8.73
CA VAL A 13 -17.92 25.21 8.38
C VAL A 13 -17.40 23.86 7.93
N GLY A 14 -17.78 22.77 8.61
CA GLY A 14 -17.50 21.40 8.18
C GLY A 14 -18.00 21.10 6.77
N LEU A 15 -19.21 21.54 6.42
CA LEU A 15 -19.77 21.40 5.07
C LEU A 15 -19.00 22.22 4.02
N VAL A 16 -18.53 23.42 4.36
CA VAL A 16 -17.65 24.21 3.48
C VAL A 16 -16.35 23.45 3.20
N MET A 17 -15.70 22.91 4.24
CA MET A 17 -14.48 22.12 4.07
C MET A 17 -14.74 20.87 3.24
N ALA A 18 -15.79 20.11 3.55
CA ALA A 18 -16.13 18.89 2.83
C ALA A 18 -16.32 19.18 1.33
N ALA A 19 -17.13 20.20 1.00
CA ALA A 19 -17.34 20.62 -0.38
C ALA A 19 -16.06 21.12 -1.07
N ALA A 20 -15.19 21.84 -0.35
CA ALA A 20 -13.91 22.29 -0.87
C ALA A 20 -12.92 21.14 -1.15
N MET A 21 -13.02 20.05 -0.38
CA MET A 21 -12.17 18.87 -0.52
C MET A 21 -12.70 17.83 -1.50
N THR A 22 -13.94 17.96 -1.99
CA THR A 22 -14.52 17.05 -2.98
C THR A 22 -13.77 17.05 -4.32
N PRO A 23 -13.51 18.19 -5.00
CA PRO A 23 -12.85 18.14 -6.31
C PRO A 23 -11.46 17.46 -6.29
N PRO A 24 -10.60 17.68 -5.27
CA PRO A 24 -9.35 16.95 -5.12
C PRO A 24 -9.45 15.42 -5.08
N THR A 25 -10.58 14.84 -4.64
CA THR A 25 -10.73 13.37 -4.59
C THR A 25 -10.87 12.78 -5.98
N LEU A 26 -11.29 13.59 -6.96
CA LEU A 26 -11.48 13.21 -8.36
C LEU A 26 -10.18 13.24 -9.18
N ALA A 27 -9.06 13.69 -8.59
CA ALA A 27 -7.77 13.60 -9.27
C ALA A 27 -7.39 12.12 -9.49
N PRO A 28 -6.85 11.75 -10.68
CA PRO A 28 -6.23 10.45 -10.90
C PRO A 28 -5.18 10.10 -9.82
N SER A 29 -5.02 8.80 -9.54
CA SER A 29 -3.96 8.27 -8.68
C SER A 29 -3.22 7.14 -9.38
N LEU A 30 -2.62 6.22 -8.63
CA LEU A 30 -1.74 5.18 -9.17
C LEU A 30 -2.49 4.16 -10.03
N SER A 31 -3.76 3.91 -9.73
CA SER A 31 -4.57 2.88 -10.38
C SER A 31 -5.84 3.44 -11.03
N LYS A 32 -6.33 2.73 -12.06
CA LYS A 32 -7.69 2.90 -12.57
C LYS A 32 -8.69 2.60 -11.47
N ARG A 33 -9.77 3.39 -11.41
CA ARG A 33 -10.79 3.30 -10.35
C ARG A 33 -12.15 2.96 -10.93
N SER A 34 -12.83 2.02 -10.28
CA SER A 34 -14.27 1.84 -10.50
C SER A 34 -15.06 3.02 -9.91
N TRP A 35 -16.37 3.10 -10.22
CA TRP A 35 -17.21 4.13 -9.63
C TRP A 35 -17.46 3.90 -8.14
N GLN A 36 -17.45 2.64 -7.69
CA GLN A 36 -17.50 2.29 -6.29
C GLN A 36 -16.26 2.80 -5.56
N ASP A 37 -15.09 2.58 -6.13
CA ASP A 37 -13.80 3.05 -5.60
C ASP A 37 -13.76 4.56 -5.45
N GLN A 38 -14.19 5.28 -6.49
CA GLN A 38 -14.27 6.73 -6.44
C GLN A 38 -15.26 7.22 -5.37
N GLY A 39 -16.39 6.52 -5.22
CA GLY A 39 -17.37 6.78 -4.16
C GLY A 39 -16.78 6.61 -2.76
N ILE A 40 -16.03 5.53 -2.53
CA ILE A 40 -15.35 5.23 -1.26
C ILE A 40 -14.33 6.33 -0.94
N ILE A 41 -13.44 6.67 -1.89
CA ILE A 41 -12.43 7.73 -1.70
C ILE A 41 -13.10 9.05 -1.37
N THR A 42 -14.10 9.43 -2.17
CA THR A 42 -14.78 10.72 -2.01
C THR A 42 -15.51 10.79 -0.68
N GLY A 43 -16.28 9.76 -0.35
CA GLY A 43 -17.04 9.67 0.90
C GLY A 43 -16.16 9.68 2.14
N LEU A 44 -15.15 8.81 2.20
CA LEU A 44 -14.24 8.71 3.35
C LEU A 44 -13.38 9.97 3.51
N SER A 45 -12.87 10.52 2.41
CA SER A 45 -12.07 11.75 2.44
C SER A 45 -12.90 12.95 2.90
N THR A 46 -14.01 13.25 2.21
CA THR A 46 -14.85 14.42 2.55
C THR A 46 -15.47 14.29 3.93
N GLY A 47 -15.90 13.09 4.31
CA GLY A 47 -16.40 12.76 5.64
C GLY A 47 -15.37 12.95 6.75
N SER A 48 -14.14 12.46 6.55
CA SER A 48 -13.05 12.68 7.50
C SER A 48 -12.69 14.16 7.62
N HIS A 49 -12.65 14.89 6.49
CA HIS A 49 -12.45 16.33 6.49
C HIS A 49 -13.55 17.08 7.23
N TYR A 50 -14.83 16.68 7.07
CA TYR A 50 -15.96 17.24 7.81
C TYR A 50 -15.78 17.05 9.33
N LEU A 51 -15.53 15.82 9.79
CA LEU A 51 -15.39 15.50 11.21
C LEU A 51 -14.19 16.21 11.85
N LEU A 52 -13.04 16.20 11.18
CA LEU A 52 -11.84 16.90 11.66
C LEU A 52 -12.07 18.42 11.74
N THR A 53 -12.84 18.98 10.80
CA THR A 53 -13.17 20.41 10.80
C THR A 53 -14.14 20.75 11.92
N LEU A 54 -15.12 19.88 12.19
CA LEU A 54 -16.05 20.04 13.30
C LEU A 54 -15.30 20.12 14.64
N ALA A 55 -14.38 19.19 14.88
CA ALA A 55 -13.55 19.17 16.09
C ALA A 55 -12.63 20.40 16.19
N ALA A 56 -12.03 20.83 15.07
CA ALA A 56 -11.21 22.05 15.03
C ALA A 56 -12.05 23.31 15.28
N GLN A 57 -13.28 23.38 14.76
CA GLN A 57 -14.18 24.51 14.98
C GLN A 57 -14.61 24.58 16.44
N ASP A 58 -14.90 23.45 17.09
CA ASP A 58 -15.22 23.43 18.53
C ASP A 58 -14.09 24.04 19.37
N LEU A 59 -12.82 23.83 18.98
CA LEU A 59 -11.68 24.45 19.65
C LEU A 59 -11.63 25.97 19.41
N ILE A 60 -11.89 26.42 18.18
CA ILE A 60 -11.97 27.85 17.84
C ILE A 60 -13.10 28.53 18.62
N ASP A 61 -14.27 27.90 18.70
CA ASP A 61 -15.44 28.43 19.42
C ASP A 61 -15.16 28.55 20.92
N VAL A 62 -14.43 27.60 21.51
CA VAL A 62 -14.01 27.67 22.91
C VAL A 62 -12.99 28.78 23.13
N ALA A 63 -12.01 28.92 22.25
CA ALA A 63 -11.05 30.03 22.31
C ALA A 63 -11.75 31.39 22.19
N ALA A 64 -12.73 31.50 21.30
CA ALA A 64 -13.56 32.68 21.14
C ALA A 64 -14.39 33.00 22.39
N ALA A 65 -15.00 31.98 23.02
CA ALA A 65 -15.76 32.16 24.25
C ALA A 65 -14.87 32.62 25.42
N PHE A 66 -13.66 32.05 25.54
CA PHE A 66 -12.67 32.48 26.51
C PHE A 66 -12.22 33.93 26.26
N ALA A 67 -11.91 34.28 25.02
CA ALA A 67 -11.52 35.63 24.63
C ALA A 67 -12.65 36.65 24.91
N ALA A 68 -13.90 36.29 24.66
CA ALA A 68 -15.06 37.15 24.93
C ALA A 68 -15.21 37.54 26.41
N GLY A 69 -14.72 36.69 27.33
CA GLY A 69 -14.75 36.94 28.78
C GLY A 69 -13.47 37.54 29.35
N SER A 70 -12.34 37.37 28.67
CA SER A 70 -11.01 37.68 29.21
C SER A 70 -10.32 38.88 28.56
N VAL A 71 -10.73 39.25 27.34
CA VAL A 71 -10.19 40.41 26.62
C VAL A 71 -10.97 41.67 27.00
N PRO A 72 -10.30 42.81 27.26
CA PRO A 72 -10.98 44.07 27.51
C PRO A 72 -11.72 44.53 26.24
N PHE A 73 -13.05 44.48 26.28
CA PHE A 73 -13.94 45.07 25.27
C PHE A 73 -14.56 46.36 25.81
N PRO A 74 -14.97 47.29 24.92
CA PRO A 74 -15.69 48.49 25.34
C PRO A 74 -16.90 48.18 26.22
N GLU A 75 -17.10 48.96 27.28
CA GLU A 75 -18.14 48.69 28.29
C GLU A 75 -19.56 48.76 27.72
N ASP A 76 -19.78 49.62 26.71
CA ASP A 76 -21.05 49.81 25.99
C ASP A 76 -21.43 48.61 25.10
N TRP A 77 -20.51 47.67 24.87
CA TRP A 77 -20.79 46.50 24.04
C TRP A 77 -21.61 45.47 24.80
N SER A 78 -22.74 45.08 24.20
CA SER A 78 -23.54 43.96 24.71
C SER A 78 -22.72 42.65 24.73
N PRO A 79 -23.00 41.72 25.65
CA PRO A 79 -22.34 40.41 25.70
C PRO A 79 -22.43 39.63 24.38
N ALA A 80 -23.54 39.80 23.64
CA ALA A 80 -23.71 39.21 22.32
C ALA A 80 -22.72 39.79 21.29
N ARG A 81 -22.51 41.12 21.32
CA ARG A 81 -21.54 41.80 20.44
C ARG A 81 -20.11 41.38 20.76
N ARG A 82 -19.74 41.31 22.04
CA ARG A 82 -18.41 40.85 22.49
C ARG A 82 -18.11 39.44 21.98
N ARG A 83 -19.05 38.50 22.15
CA ARG A 83 -18.93 37.12 21.64
C ARG A 83 -18.79 37.05 20.13
N SER A 84 -19.58 37.81 19.38
CA SER A 84 -19.49 37.82 17.91
C SER A 84 -18.16 38.40 17.41
N VAL A 85 -17.64 39.44 18.06
CA VAL A 85 -16.32 40.00 17.69
C VAL A 85 -15.19 39.05 18.09
N ALA A 86 -15.25 38.43 19.27
CA ALA A 86 -14.26 37.44 19.70
C ALA A 86 -14.23 36.20 18.79
N ALA A 87 -15.39 35.74 18.32
CA ALA A 87 -15.48 34.66 17.33
C ALA A 87 -14.82 35.06 16.02
N LEU A 88 -15.18 36.22 15.45
CA LEU A 88 -14.57 36.71 14.22
C LEU A 88 -13.05 36.90 14.36
N ALA A 89 -12.58 37.44 15.49
CA ALA A 89 -11.16 37.61 15.76
C ALA A 89 -10.42 36.26 15.87
N SER A 90 -11.06 35.25 16.48
CA SER A 90 -10.49 33.90 16.59
C SER A 90 -10.41 33.19 15.23
N GLU A 91 -11.43 33.37 14.38
CA GLU A 91 -11.46 32.90 12.99
C GLU A 91 -10.36 33.57 12.15
N VAL A 92 -10.31 34.90 12.13
CA VAL A 92 -9.33 35.63 11.32
C VAL A 92 -7.90 35.41 11.85
N GLY A 93 -7.71 35.38 13.17
CA GLY A 93 -6.42 35.14 13.80
C GLY A 93 -5.94 33.69 13.69
N GLY A 94 -6.86 32.72 13.65
CA GLY A 94 -6.54 31.30 13.49
C GLY A 94 -5.88 30.98 12.16
N ILE A 95 -6.18 31.75 11.11
CA ILE A 95 -5.60 31.57 9.76
C ILE A 95 -4.07 31.72 9.76
N PRO A 96 -3.49 32.90 10.09
CA PRO A 96 -2.03 33.08 10.07
C PRO A 96 -1.32 32.23 11.12
N VAL A 97 -1.94 31.99 12.28
CA VAL A 97 -1.35 31.13 13.33
C VAL A 97 -1.24 29.67 12.85
N GLY A 98 -2.36 29.10 12.38
CA GLY A 98 -2.40 27.71 11.95
C GLY A 98 -1.60 27.45 10.68
N LEU A 99 -1.82 28.27 9.63
CA LEU A 99 -1.11 28.11 8.35
C LEU A 99 0.38 28.48 8.49
N GLY A 100 0.71 29.47 9.33
CA GLY A 100 2.09 29.84 9.63
C GLY A 100 2.85 28.71 10.33
N LEU A 101 2.24 28.07 11.34
CA LEU A 101 2.83 26.89 12.01
C LEU A 101 3.06 25.74 11.02
N ALA A 102 2.08 25.44 10.17
CA ALA A 102 2.23 24.39 9.16
C ALA A 102 3.35 24.71 8.16
N ALA A 103 3.42 25.95 7.66
CA ALA A 103 4.45 26.39 6.73
C ALA A 103 5.85 26.40 7.37
N TYR A 104 5.97 26.79 8.64
CA TYR A 104 7.22 26.75 9.39
C TYR A 104 7.76 25.31 9.49
N LEU A 105 6.89 24.35 9.82
CA LEU A 105 7.27 22.94 9.91
C LEU A 105 7.59 22.32 8.55
N ASP A 106 6.86 22.70 7.49
CA ASP A 106 7.13 22.24 6.13
C ASP A 106 8.50 22.75 5.63
N ARG A 107 8.93 23.98 6.01
CA ARG A 107 10.27 24.51 5.69
C ARG A 107 11.41 23.78 6.40
N GLY A 108 11.20 23.40 7.66
CA GLY A 108 12.19 22.70 8.47
C GLY A 108 12.31 21.20 8.18
N GLY A 109 11.44 20.65 7.33
CA GLY A 109 11.33 19.22 7.05
C GLY A 109 10.60 18.47 8.18
N VAL A 110 9.55 17.73 7.80
CA VAL A 110 8.80 16.89 8.73
C VAL A 110 9.46 15.52 8.86
N SER A 111 10.51 15.44 9.69
CA SER A 111 11.27 14.19 9.87
C SER A 111 10.60 13.18 10.80
N THR A 112 9.77 13.60 11.76
CA THR A 112 9.14 12.70 12.74
C THR A 112 7.61 12.69 12.67
N PRO A 113 6.95 11.56 13.05
CA PRO A 113 5.49 11.50 13.13
C PRO A 113 4.89 12.58 14.05
N ALA A 114 5.56 12.90 15.17
CA ALA A 114 5.14 13.94 16.10
C ALA A 114 5.13 15.33 15.44
N ARG A 115 6.19 15.70 14.72
CA ARG A 115 6.22 16.95 13.94
C ARG A 115 5.14 16.97 12.86
N GLY A 116 4.89 15.83 12.23
CA GLY A 116 3.81 15.68 11.25
C GLY A 116 2.43 15.90 11.85
N ALA A 117 2.18 15.36 13.04
CA ALA A 117 0.94 15.58 13.77
C ALA A 117 0.74 17.06 14.15
N VAL A 118 1.78 17.75 14.63
CA VAL A 118 1.71 19.20 14.93
C VAL A 118 1.46 20.02 13.66
N ARG A 119 2.13 19.67 12.55
CA ARG A 119 1.92 20.30 11.25
C ARG A 119 0.48 20.10 10.76
N GLN A 120 -0.08 18.89 10.94
CA GLN A 120 -1.49 18.63 10.64
C GLN A 120 -2.41 19.47 11.53
N ALA A 121 -2.17 19.54 12.83
CA ALA A 121 -2.97 20.34 13.75
C ALA A 121 -2.97 21.83 13.35
N GLY A 122 -1.81 22.40 13.02
CA GLY A 122 -1.70 23.76 12.51
C GLY A 122 -2.46 23.97 11.19
N TRP A 123 -2.28 23.07 10.22
CA TRP A 123 -2.99 23.13 8.94
C TRP A 123 -4.51 23.03 9.13
N ARG A 124 -4.98 22.15 10.02
CA ARG A 124 -6.40 21.99 10.34
C ARG A 124 -6.97 23.25 10.97
N LEU A 125 -6.31 23.79 12.00
CA LEU A 125 -6.72 25.04 12.64
C LEU A 125 -6.85 26.18 11.61
N GLY A 126 -5.80 26.40 10.80
CA GLY A 126 -5.77 27.50 9.84
C GLY A 126 -6.79 27.35 8.71
N THR A 127 -6.99 26.14 8.19
CA THR A 127 -7.96 25.89 7.11
C THR A 127 -9.41 25.88 7.60
N THR A 128 -9.67 25.38 8.80
CA THR A 128 -10.99 25.51 9.44
C THR A 128 -11.33 26.98 9.65
N ALA A 129 -10.39 27.76 10.19
CA ALA A 129 -10.57 29.19 10.44
C ALA A 129 -10.78 30.00 9.15
N LEU A 130 -10.12 29.58 8.05
CA LEU A 130 -10.36 30.12 6.71
C LEU A 130 -11.78 29.80 6.22
N CYS A 131 -12.22 28.54 6.34
CA CYS A 131 -13.57 28.14 5.97
C CYS A 131 -14.64 28.92 6.76
N GLY A 132 -14.44 29.11 8.07
CA GLY A 132 -15.29 29.95 8.93
C GLY A 132 -15.35 31.40 8.44
N SER A 133 -14.19 32.01 8.23
CA SER A 133 -14.07 33.39 7.76
C SER A 133 -14.74 33.63 6.40
N VAL A 134 -14.51 32.75 5.41
CA VAL A 134 -15.11 32.86 4.07
C VAL A 134 -16.63 32.66 4.14
N LEU A 135 -17.11 31.71 4.96
CA LEU A 135 -18.55 31.49 5.15
C LEU A 135 -19.24 32.68 5.81
N LEU A 136 -18.59 33.29 6.81
CA LEU A 136 -19.08 34.50 7.48
C LEU A 136 -19.18 35.65 6.48
N ALA A 137 -18.14 35.87 5.67
CA ALA A 137 -18.13 36.91 4.63
C ALA A 137 -19.23 36.67 3.59
N ALA A 138 -19.40 35.44 3.10
CA ALA A 138 -20.44 35.08 2.14
C ALA A 138 -21.85 35.29 2.73
N THR A 139 -22.07 34.90 3.99
CA THR A 139 -23.35 35.08 4.67
C THR A 139 -23.66 36.57 4.89
N ALA A 140 -22.65 37.39 5.22
CA ALA A 140 -22.80 38.83 5.35
C ALA A 140 -23.11 39.49 3.99
N GLY A 141 -22.42 39.08 2.93
CA GLY A 141 -22.67 39.53 1.56
C GLY A 141 -24.09 39.18 1.08
N ALA A 142 -24.55 37.96 1.32
CA ALA A 142 -25.91 37.53 0.98
C ALA A 142 -26.97 38.36 1.71
N ARG A 143 -26.78 38.68 3.00
CA ARG A 143 -27.67 39.56 3.76
C ARG A 143 -27.63 41.02 3.28
N ALA A 144 -26.48 41.50 2.83
CA ALA A 144 -26.37 42.83 2.24
C ALA A 144 -27.11 42.90 0.90
N LEU A 145 -26.91 41.89 0.05
CA LEU A 145 -27.59 41.77 -1.24
C LEU A 145 -29.10 41.62 -1.08
N ASP A 146 -29.55 40.78 -0.15
CA ASP A 146 -30.97 40.57 0.16
C ASP A 146 -31.68 41.89 0.51
N ARG A 147 -31.02 42.73 1.33
CA ARG A 147 -31.49 44.07 1.67
C ARG A 147 -31.46 45.02 0.48
N ALA A 148 -30.41 44.97 -0.34
CA ALA A 148 -30.24 45.87 -1.48
C ALA A 148 -31.27 45.62 -2.59
N VAL A 149 -31.65 44.36 -2.83
CA VAL A 149 -32.60 43.99 -3.90
C VAL A 149 -34.02 43.76 -3.39
N GLY A 150 -34.27 43.98 -2.10
CA GLY A 150 -35.60 43.81 -1.50
C GLY A 150 -36.11 42.36 -1.52
N ALA A 151 -35.22 41.37 -1.42
CA ALA A 151 -35.56 39.95 -1.57
C ALA A 151 -36.31 39.34 -0.36
N GLN A 152 -36.66 40.14 0.66
CA GLN A 152 -37.46 39.73 1.83
C GLN A 152 -36.91 38.46 2.52
N GLY A 153 -35.59 38.32 2.62
CA GLY A 153 -34.93 37.19 3.26
C GLY A 153 -34.73 35.96 2.38
N ARG A 154 -35.18 35.96 1.11
CA ARG A 154 -35.03 34.82 0.20
C ARG A 154 -33.58 34.52 -0.16
N ILE A 155 -32.73 35.55 -0.28
CA ILE A 155 -31.30 35.39 -0.57
C ILE A 155 -30.55 35.05 0.73
N ALA A 156 -30.94 35.68 1.84
CA ALA A 156 -30.32 35.46 3.14
C ALA A 156 -30.56 34.04 3.72
N SER A 157 -31.61 33.34 3.28
CA SER A 157 -31.95 31.98 3.71
C SER A 157 -31.25 30.87 2.92
N LEU A 158 -30.50 31.21 1.86
CA LEU A 158 -29.81 30.21 1.03
C LEU A 158 -28.73 29.45 1.83
N PRO A 159 -28.65 28.12 1.69
CA PRO A 159 -27.61 27.32 2.33
C PRO A 159 -26.25 27.51 1.61
N LEU A 160 -25.47 28.49 2.06
CA LEU A 160 -24.23 28.88 1.36
C LEU A 160 -23.04 27.94 1.56
N SER A 161 -23.09 26.99 2.49
CA SER A 161 -21.92 26.17 2.85
C SER A 161 -21.33 25.39 1.66
N ILE A 162 -22.16 24.68 0.90
CA ILE A 162 -21.69 23.90 -0.26
C ILE A 162 -21.20 24.81 -1.40
N PRO A 163 -21.98 25.83 -1.86
CA PRO A 163 -21.51 26.75 -2.88
C PRO A 163 -20.19 27.43 -2.51
N VAL A 164 -20.05 27.91 -1.27
CA VAL A 164 -18.82 28.55 -0.79
C VAL A 164 -17.64 27.59 -0.85
N GLY A 165 -17.82 26.34 -0.42
CA GLY A 165 -16.77 25.32 -0.50
C GLY A 165 -16.32 25.05 -1.95
N LEU A 166 -17.27 24.87 -2.87
CA LEU A 166 -16.98 24.63 -4.29
C LEU A 166 -16.27 25.82 -4.96
N VAL A 167 -16.72 27.05 -4.70
CA VAL A 167 -16.03 28.25 -5.20
C VAL A 167 -14.62 28.35 -4.61
N THR A 168 -14.45 28.06 -3.32
CA THR A 168 -13.14 28.05 -2.67
C THR A 168 -12.20 27.06 -3.36
N ALA A 169 -12.66 25.84 -3.67
CA ALA A 169 -11.89 24.86 -4.42
C ALA A 169 -11.49 25.36 -5.82
N ALA A 170 -12.43 25.96 -6.55
CA ALA A 170 -12.18 26.50 -7.89
C ALA A 170 -11.13 27.63 -7.89
N VAL A 171 -11.20 28.52 -6.89
CA VAL A 171 -10.20 29.59 -6.70
C VAL A 171 -8.82 29.01 -6.38
N ILE A 172 -8.75 28.02 -5.49
CA ILE A 172 -7.49 27.35 -5.14
C ILE A 172 -6.87 26.67 -6.37
N GLU A 173 -7.65 25.94 -7.16
CA GLU A 173 -7.16 25.28 -8.37
C GLU A 173 -6.72 26.30 -9.43
N ARG A 174 -7.45 27.42 -9.61
CA ARG A 174 -7.03 28.49 -10.52
C ARG A 174 -5.75 29.19 -10.08
N ALA A 175 -5.60 29.46 -8.78
CA ALA A 175 -4.38 30.04 -8.23
C ALA A 175 -3.17 29.10 -8.40
N ARG A 176 -3.39 27.79 -8.31
CA ARG A 176 -2.36 26.77 -8.54
C ARG A 176 -1.98 26.66 -10.00
N ALA A 177 -2.94 26.68 -10.92
CA ALA A 177 -2.68 26.65 -12.36
C ALA A 177 -1.89 27.87 -12.84
N ALA A 178 -1.97 28.99 -12.11
CA ALA A 178 -1.21 30.21 -12.40
C ALA A 178 0.22 30.23 -11.79
N ALA A 179 0.58 29.26 -10.94
CA ALA A 179 1.93 29.18 -10.39
C ALA A 179 2.91 28.68 -11.48
N PRO A 180 4.11 29.27 -11.61
CA PRO A 180 5.09 28.80 -12.59
C PRO A 180 5.47 27.35 -12.29
N GLU A 181 5.23 26.43 -13.23
CA GLU A 181 5.89 25.13 -13.16
C GLU A 181 7.40 25.33 -13.36
N PRO A 182 8.26 24.57 -12.66
CA PRO A 182 9.68 24.54 -12.97
C PRO A 182 9.85 24.13 -14.43
N THR A 183 10.23 25.09 -15.28
CA THR A 183 10.55 24.86 -16.69
C THR A 183 11.66 23.82 -16.79
N THR A 184 11.30 22.63 -17.24
CA THR A 184 12.25 21.65 -17.78
C THR A 184 11.81 21.40 -19.22
N ALA A 185 12.57 22.03 -20.13
CA ALA A 185 12.32 22.06 -21.56
C ALA A 185 12.25 20.64 -22.16
N GLY A 186 11.26 20.38 -23.01
CA GLY A 186 11.17 19.16 -23.80
C GLY A 186 9.75 18.61 -23.94
N SER A 187 9.25 18.73 -25.17
CA SER A 187 8.06 18.16 -25.82
C SER A 187 6.65 18.59 -25.39
N ASP A 188 5.97 19.23 -26.36
CA ASP A 188 4.53 19.21 -26.59
C ASP A 188 4.00 17.77 -26.58
N THR A 189 3.41 17.38 -25.46
CA THR A 189 2.41 16.31 -25.45
C THR A 189 1.18 16.88 -24.79
N THR A 190 0.15 17.10 -25.61
CA THR A 190 -1.23 17.28 -25.17
C THR A 190 -1.55 16.28 -24.05
N PRO A 191 -2.27 16.67 -22.97
CA PRO A 191 -2.65 15.75 -21.91
C PRO A 191 -3.65 14.75 -22.50
N ARG A 192 -3.12 13.66 -23.06
CA ARG A 192 -3.91 12.54 -23.55
C ARG A 192 -4.36 11.77 -22.32
N ALA A 193 -5.65 11.94 -22.03
CA ALA A 193 -6.48 11.21 -21.07
C ALA A 193 -5.81 10.03 -20.36
N VAL A 194 -5.32 10.26 -19.14
CA VAL A 194 -5.23 9.21 -18.14
C VAL A 194 -6.50 9.26 -17.30
N ASP A 195 -7.30 8.23 -17.54
CA ASP A 195 -8.38 7.64 -16.73
C ASP A 195 -9.71 8.38 -16.61
N ASP A 196 -10.75 7.73 -17.18
CA ASP A 196 -12.17 7.93 -16.93
C ASP A 196 -12.44 7.81 -15.41
N VAL A 197 -12.24 8.88 -14.65
CA VAL A 197 -12.75 8.95 -13.29
C VAL A 197 -14.27 9.08 -13.40
N PRO A 198 -15.04 8.07 -12.97
CA PRO A 198 -16.50 8.04 -13.14
C PRO A 198 -17.13 9.07 -12.20
N THR A 199 -17.15 10.31 -12.66
CA THR A 199 -17.34 11.49 -11.81
C THR A 199 -18.77 11.57 -11.29
N LEU A 200 -19.78 11.43 -12.17
CA LEU A 200 -21.18 11.56 -11.78
C LEU A 200 -21.64 10.40 -10.86
N PRO A 201 -21.43 9.10 -11.21
CA PRO A 201 -21.81 8.01 -10.32
C PRO A 201 -20.96 7.98 -9.03
N GLY A 202 -19.68 8.32 -9.12
CA GLY A 202 -18.78 8.42 -7.97
C GLY A 202 -19.18 9.52 -6.98
N LEU A 203 -19.61 10.68 -7.47
CA LEU A 203 -20.15 11.76 -6.62
C LEU A 203 -21.48 11.36 -5.96
N ALA A 204 -22.37 10.66 -6.68
CA ALA A 204 -23.62 10.16 -6.09
C ALA A 204 -23.36 9.12 -4.99
N ALA A 205 -22.42 8.19 -5.20
CA ALA A 205 -21.98 7.24 -4.19
C ALA A 205 -21.30 7.94 -2.99
N GLY A 206 -20.46 8.95 -3.26
CA GLY A 206 -19.86 9.79 -2.22
C GLY A 206 -20.91 10.53 -1.38
N ALA A 207 -21.97 11.04 -2.00
CA ALA A 207 -23.10 11.66 -1.31
C ALA A 207 -23.84 10.67 -0.40
N ALA A 208 -23.97 9.40 -0.80
CA ALA A 208 -24.54 8.35 0.05
C ALA A 208 -23.66 8.07 1.28
N VAL A 209 -22.33 8.00 1.12
CA VAL A 209 -21.40 7.86 2.26
C VAL A 209 -21.49 9.08 3.19
N ILE A 210 -21.57 10.29 2.63
CA ILE A 210 -21.79 11.51 3.43
C ILE A 210 -23.13 11.42 4.17
N ALA A 211 -24.20 10.97 3.54
CA ALA A 211 -25.51 10.80 4.18
C ALA A 211 -25.44 9.82 5.36
N VAL A 212 -24.68 8.73 5.23
CA VAL A 212 -24.41 7.78 6.32
C VAL A 212 -23.61 8.44 7.45
N LEU A 213 -22.56 9.21 7.13
CA LEU A 213 -21.77 9.96 8.12
C LEU A 213 -22.55 11.13 8.75
N TRP A 214 -23.54 11.67 8.05
CA TRP A 214 -24.42 12.71 8.57
C TRP A 214 -25.48 12.08 9.50
N GLY A 215 -26.00 10.92 9.13
CA GLY A 215 -26.84 10.07 9.96
C GLY A 215 -26.14 9.61 11.24
N SER A 216 -24.82 9.37 11.21
CA SER A 216 -24.07 9.01 12.41
C SER A 216 -23.94 10.18 13.41
N GLY A 217 -23.93 11.44 12.96
CA GLY A 217 -24.06 12.61 13.83
C GLY A 217 -25.45 12.77 14.48
N TRP A 218 -26.49 12.15 13.91
CA TRP A 218 -27.78 11.97 14.60
C TRP A 218 -27.68 10.89 15.68
N VAL A 219 -26.99 9.78 15.39
CA VAL A 219 -26.70 8.72 16.38
C VAL A 219 -25.86 9.25 17.54
N GLU A 220 -24.83 10.06 17.28
CA GLU A 220 -24.01 10.70 18.31
C GLU A 220 -24.85 11.53 19.28
N ARG A 221 -25.73 12.38 18.75
CA ARG A 221 -26.65 13.19 19.55
C ARG A 221 -27.60 12.33 20.35
N TRP A 222 -28.16 11.29 19.72
CA TRP A 222 -29.00 10.33 20.41
C TRP A 222 -28.26 9.63 21.55
N THR A 223 -27.02 9.19 21.35
CA THR A 223 -26.17 8.56 22.37
C THR A 223 -25.83 9.54 23.49
N ALA A 224 -25.46 10.78 23.17
CA ALA A 224 -25.22 11.83 24.16
C ALA A 224 -26.49 12.12 24.99
N GLU A 225 -27.66 12.08 24.36
CA GLU A 225 -28.97 12.23 25.01
C GLU A 225 -29.31 11.05 25.93
N GLN A 226 -28.95 9.81 25.54
CA GLN A 226 -29.15 8.62 26.38
C GLN A 226 -28.17 8.58 27.56
N VAL A 227 -26.90 8.94 27.36
CA VAL A 227 -25.91 9.07 28.45
C VAL A 227 -26.35 10.14 29.45
N ARG A 228 -26.91 11.25 28.96
CA ARG A 228 -27.52 12.31 29.79
C ARG A 228 -28.65 11.79 30.68
N ARG A 229 -29.43 10.80 30.23
CA ARG A 229 -30.50 10.18 31.03
C ARG A 229 -29.97 9.27 32.13
N LEU A 230 -28.76 8.74 31.98
CA LEU A 230 -28.17 7.75 32.89
C LEU A 230 -27.21 8.37 33.93
N ALA A 231 -26.74 9.61 33.75
CA ALA A 231 -25.87 10.31 34.69
C ALA A 231 -26.30 11.78 34.93
N PRO A 232 -27.33 12.03 35.76
CA PRO A 232 -27.81 13.38 36.06
C PRO A 232 -26.91 14.06 37.12
N GLY A 233 -25.98 14.91 36.67
CA GLY A 233 -25.12 15.78 37.51
C GLY A 233 -25.07 17.24 37.01
N PRO A 234 -24.45 18.18 37.74
CA PRO A 234 -24.55 19.62 37.46
C PRO A 234 -23.97 19.98 36.08
N THR A 235 -24.87 20.35 35.16
CA THR A 235 -24.66 20.90 33.80
C THR A 235 -23.51 20.33 32.96
N PRO A 236 -23.69 19.20 32.27
CA PRO A 236 -22.88 18.83 31.11
C PRO A 236 -23.47 19.54 29.87
N GLY A 237 -23.00 20.75 29.54
CA GLY A 237 -23.65 21.55 28.49
C GLY A 237 -22.79 22.45 27.62
N THR A 238 -21.62 22.90 28.07
CA THR A 238 -20.85 23.92 27.32
C THR A 238 -19.33 23.82 27.46
N GLY A 239 -18.82 22.95 28.35
CA GLY A 239 -17.37 22.81 28.57
C GLY A 239 -16.67 22.06 27.44
N LEU A 240 -15.50 22.55 27.02
CA LEU A 240 -14.60 21.93 26.04
C LEU A 240 -14.40 20.42 26.31
N LEU A 241 -14.21 20.05 27.57
CA LEU A 241 -13.99 18.66 27.99
C LEU A 241 -15.16 17.74 27.61
N TRP A 242 -16.41 18.20 27.71
CA TRP A 242 -17.57 17.40 27.34
C TRP A 242 -17.67 17.21 25.83
N ARG A 243 -17.46 18.27 25.03
CA ARG A 243 -17.46 18.18 23.57
C ARG A 243 -16.36 17.25 23.07
N LEU A 244 -15.13 17.42 23.59
CA LEU A 244 -14.01 16.55 23.26
C LEU A 244 -14.26 15.10 23.68
N SER A 245 -14.88 14.87 24.85
CA SER A 245 -15.22 13.52 25.32
C SER A 245 -16.29 12.86 24.45
N SER A 246 -17.30 13.60 23.99
CA SER A 246 -18.33 13.10 23.07
C SER A 246 -17.73 12.73 21.71
N HIS A 247 -16.87 13.59 21.14
CA HIS A 247 -16.15 13.28 19.89
C HIS A 247 -15.25 12.07 20.04
N ALA A 248 -14.52 11.96 21.17
CA ALA A 248 -13.66 10.82 21.45
C ALA A 248 -14.47 9.52 21.61
N ALA A 249 -15.60 9.56 22.31
CA ALA A 249 -16.50 8.42 22.46
C ALA A 249 -17.10 7.99 21.12
N PHE A 250 -17.54 8.95 20.29
CA PHE A 250 -18.04 8.68 18.95
C PHE A 250 -16.96 8.04 18.07
N ALA A 251 -15.76 8.62 18.03
CA ALA A 251 -14.62 8.08 17.28
C ALA A 251 -14.25 6.66 17.76
N ALA A 252 -14.32 6.40 19.06
CA ALA A 252 -14.09 5.07 19.62
C ALA A 252 -15.15 4.06 19.19
N VAL A 253 -16.44 4.42 19.22
CA VAL A 253 -17.55 3.56 18.77
C VAL A 253 -17.48 3.30 17.26
N ALA A 254 -17.25 4.35 16.47
CA ALA A 254 -17.07 4.23 15.02
C ALA A 254 -15.85 3.36 14.69
N GLY A 255 -14.73 3.58 15.39
CA GLY A 255 -13.52 2.76 15.28
C GLY A 255 -13.75 1.30 15.64
N ALA A 256 -14.50 1.03 16.72
CA ALA A 256 -14.87 -0.33 17.11
C ALA A 256 -15.81 -1.00 16.08
N GLY A 257 -16.78 -0.27 15.55
CA GLY A 257 -17.67 -0.75 14.48
C GLY A 257 -16.91 -1.07 13.19
N LEU A 258 -16.00 -0.18 12.77
CA LEU A 258 -15.11 -0.41 11.63
C LEU A 258 -14.19 -1.60 11.87
N ASN A 259 -13.61 -1.74 13.07
CA ASN A 259 -12.77 -2.89 13.43
C ASN A 259 -13.58 -4.20 13.38
N LEU A 260 -14.82 -4.20 13.86
CA LEU A 260 -15.69 -5.38 13.80
C LEU A 260 -16.04 -5.76 12.35
N LEU A 261 -16.40 -4.78 11.52
CA LEU A 261 -16.68 -4.99 10.09
C LEU A 261 -15.44 -5.50 9.35
N TRP A 262 -14.28 -4.89 9.63
CA TRP A 262 -12.98 -5.32 9.12
C TRP A 262 -12.69 -6.76 9.53
N THR A 263 -12.79 -7.08 10.81
CA THR A 263 -12.54 -8.44 11.33
C THR A 263 -13.45 -9.47 10.66
N ARG A 264 -14.74 -9.18 10.47
CA ARG A 264 -15.67 -10.08 9.78
C ARG A 264 -15.34 -10.24 8.29
N ALA A 265 -15.04 -9.15 7.59
CA ALA A 265 -14.62 -9.20 6.20
C ALA A 265 -13.36 -10.07 6.06
N MET A 266 -12.41 -9.86 6.95
CA MET A 266 -11.14 -10.59 6.99
C MET A 266 -11.29 -12.08 7.30
N GLN A 267 -12.17 -12.46 8.24
CA GLN A 267 -12.48 -13.88 8.51
C GLN A 267 -13.05 -14.59 7.27
N LYS A 268 -13.88 -13.89 6.48
CA LYS A 268 -14.43 -14.43 5.24
C LYS A 268 -13.36 -14.67 4.18
N VAL A 269 -12.38 -13.77 4.07
CA VAL A 269 -11.23 -13.94 3.15
C VAL A 269 -10.32 -15.09 3.63
N GLU A 270 -10.06 -15.18 4.94
CA GLU A 270 -9.24 -16.26 5.52
C GLU A 270 -9.84 -17.65 5.22
N ALA A 271 -11.16 -17.81 5.36
CA ALA A 271 -11.84 -19.07 5.05
C ALA A 271 -11.72 -19.49 3.56
N GLY A 272 -11.73 -18.54 2.63
CA GLY A 272 -11.55 -18.83 1.20
C GLY A 272 -10.12 -19.20 0.84
N SER A 273 -9.12 -18.65 1.55
CA SER A 273 -7.70 -18.88 1.27
C SER A 273 -7.18 -20.27 1.66
N THR A 274 -7.92 -20.99 2.50
CA THR A 274 -7.53 -22.32 3.01
C THR A 274 -8.13 -23.50 2.25
N THR A 275 -9.07 -23.25 1.33
CA THR A 275 -9.72 -24.33 0.55
C THR A 275 -8.73 -24.90 -0.46
N VAL A 276 -8.46 -26.20 -0.38
CA VAL A 276 -7.59 -26.90 -1.33
C VAL A 276 -8.38 -27.30 -2.57
N ASP A 277 -7.77 -27.18 -3.74
CA ASP A 277 -8.36 -27.56 -5.02
C ASP A 277 -8.67 -29.08 -5.02
N PRO A 278 -9.92 -29.53 -5.29
CA PRO A 278 -10.32 -30.93 -5.11
C PRO A 278 -9.44 -31.95 -5.85
N TRP A 279 -8.97 -31.60 -7.06
CA TRP A 279 -8.15 -32.48 -7.88
C TRP A 279 -6.76 -32.74 -7.28
N MET A 280 -6.26 -31.87 -6.39
CA MET A 280 -4.95 -32.01 -5.74
C MET A 280 -4.86 -33.21 -4.80
N GLN A 281 -5.98 -33.86 -4.46
CA GLN A 281 -5.94 -35.11 -3.69
C GLN A 281 -5.21 -36.23 -4.45
N ALA A 282 -5.29 -36.24 -5.78
CA ALA A 282 -4.65 -37.25 -6.64
C ALA A 282 -3.28 -36.80 -7.19
N ALA A 283 -2.78 -35.63 -6.78
CA ALA A 283 -1.56 -35.07 -7.33
C ALA A 283 -0.25 -35.77 -6.89
N PRO A 284 -0.07 -36.22 -5.63
CA PRO A 284 1.17 -36.85 -5.18
C PRO A 284 1.55 -38.08 -6.02
N GLY A 285 2.79 -38.13 -6.49
CA GLY A 285 3.35 -39.21 -7.31
C GLY A 285 2.94 -39.20 -8.79
N VAL A 286 1.94 -38.38 -9.15
CA VAL A 286 1.49 -38.19 -10.55
C VAL A 286 2.01 -36.86 -11.09
N TRP A 287 1.79 -35.80 -10.32
CA TRP A 287 2.13 -34.42 -10.66
C TRP A 287 3.34 -33.89 -9.89
N THR A 288 3.88 -34.66 -8.96
CA THR A 288 5.11 -34.36 -8.20
C THR A 288 6.29 -35.21 -8.69
N HIS A 289 7.47 -35.00 -8.11
CA HIS A 289 8.67 -35.79 -8.35
C HIS A 289 9.45 -35.97 -7.04
N PRO A 290 10.24 -37.04 -6.86
CA PRO A 290 11.06 -37.25 -5.66
C PRO A 290 11.99 -36.12 -5.22
N MET A 291 12.20 -35.08 -6.04
CA MET A 291 13.02 -33.90 -5.73
C MET A 291 12.19 -32.69 -5.27
N ILE A 292 10.88 -32.88 -5.11
CA ILE A 292 9.89 -31.85 -4.80
C ILE A 292 9.18 -32.24 -3.51
N SER A 293 9.07 -31.30 -2.56
CA SER A 293 8.36 -31.56 -1.31
C SER A 293 6.89 -31.94 -1.55
N GLY A 294 6.36 -32.86 -0.73
CA GLY A 294 5.00 -33.39 -0.88
C GLY A 294 4.86 -34.60 -1.81
N ASP A 295 5.92 -34.98 -2.52
CA ASP A 295 5.99 -36.26 -3.20
C ASP A 295 5.90 -37.43 -2.20
N PRO A 296 5.40 -38.62 -2.57
CA PRO A 296 5.39 -39.79 -1.68
C PRO A 296 6.77 -40.17 -1.11
N GLN A 297 7.87 -39.78 -1.76
CA GLN A 297 9.24 -39.98 -1.25
C GLN A 297 9.78 -38.81 -0.40
N SER A 298 9.02 -37.72 -0.25
CA SER A 298 9.38 -36.55 0.54
C SER A 298 9.26 -36.79 2.04
N LEU A 299 10.13 -36.16 2.84
CA LEU A 299 9.95 -36.10 4.29
C LEU A 299 8.80 -35.15 4.68
N VAL A 300 8.42 -34.24 3.79
CA VAL A 300 7.31 -33.31 4.01
C VAL A 300 6.04 -33.94 3.46
N ALA A 301 5.12 -34.33 4.35
CA ALA A 301 3.85 -34.92 3.94
C ALA A 301 3.02 -33.94 3.10
N TRP A 302 2.47 -34.41 1.98
CA TRP A 302 1.58 -33.65 1.08
C TRP A 302 0.50 -32.87 1.84
N ASP A 303 -0.10 -33.51 2.84
CA ASP A 303 -1.22 -32.91 3.54
C ASP A 303 -0.85 -31.68 4.36
N SER A 304 0.42 -31.59 4.78
CA SER A 304 0.95 -30.53 5.62
C SER A 304 1.33 -29.24 4.86
N LEU A 305 1.41 -29.28 3.52
CA LEU A 305 1.86 -28.17 2.67
C LEU A 305 0.88 -26.99 2.60
N GLY A 306 -0.38 -27.18 2.98
CA GLY A 306 -1.45 -26.21 2.73
C GLY A 306 -1.73 -26.00 1.23
N ARG A 307 -2.64 -25.08 0.89
CA ARG A 307 -3.07 -24.84 -0.50
C ARG A 307 -1.92 -24.39 -1.40
N GLU A 308 -1.22 -23.31 -1.03
CA GLU A 308 -0.16 -22.74 -1.86
C GLU A 308 1.09 -23.65 -1.94
N GLY A 309 1.42 -24.38 -0.88
CA GLY A 309 2.50 -25.35 -0.94
C GLY A 309 2.21 -26.52 -1.89
N ARG A 310 0.96 -27.00 -1.94
CA ARG A 310 0.52 -28.03 -2.93
C ARG A 310 0.56 -27.49 -4.36
N ARG A 311 0.12 -26.24 -4.57
CA ARG A 311 0.23 -25.54 -5.87
C ARG A 311 1.68 -25.38 -6.32
N HIS A 312 2.59 -25.04 -5.40
CA HIS A 312 4.03 -24.98 -5.65
C HIS A 312 4.60 -26.32 -6.09
N ALA A 313 4.27 -27.40 -5.37
CA ALA A 313 4.78 -28.73 -5.66
C ALA A 313 4.41 -29.29 -7.05
N VAL A 314 3.30 -28.85 -7.65
CA VAL A 314 2.83 -29.36 -8.96
C VAL A 314 3.21 -28.47 -10.15
N THR A 315 3.83 -27.31 -9.90
CA THR A 315 4.13 -26.28 -10.93
C THR A 315 5.61 -26.17 -11.27
N TYR A 316 6.44 -27.14 -10.87
CA TYR A 316 7.86 -27.18 -11.21
C TYR A 316 8.12 -27.44 -12.71
N VAL A 317 9.26 -26.99 -13.22
CA VAL A 317 9.69 -27.23 -14.61
C VAL A 317 10.24 -28.65 -14.74
N ARG A 318 9.73 -29.40 -15.71
CA ARG A 318 10.13 -30.79 -15.98
C ARG A 318 11.50 -30.82 -16.67
N PRO A 319 12.47 -31.64 -16.23
CA PRO A 319 13.79 -31.72 -16.88
C PRO A 319 13.79 -32.55 -18.17
N GLU A 320 12.71 -33.28 -18.45
CA GLU A 320 12.57 -34.18 -19.59
C GLU A 320 11.29 -33.88 -20.35
N VAL A 321 11.30 -34.17 -21.65
CA VAL A 321 10.13 -34.04 -22.53
C VAL A 321 9.02 -34.95 -22.04
N VAL A 322 7.82 -34.39 -21.87
CA VAL A 322 6.66 -35.15 -21.44
C VAL A 322 5.93 -35.67 -22.68
N VAL A 323 6.13 -36.96 -23.00
CA VAL A 323 5.59 -37.60 -24.22
C VAL A 323 4.08 -37.89 -24.11
N ASP A 324 3.56 -38.06 -22.88
CA ASP A 324 2.12 -38.23 -22.59
C ASP A 324 1.77 -37.48 -21.30
N PRO A 325 1.59 -36.14 -21.35
CA PRO A 325 1.32 -35.39 -20.13
C PRO A 325 -0.04 -35.80 -19.55
N PRO A 326 -0.14 -36.00 -18.23
CA PRO A 326 -1.43 -36.24 -17.61
C PRO A 326 -2.38 -35.09 -17.95
N ALA A 327 -3.65 -35.42 -18.22
CA ALA A 327 -4.64 -34.41 -18.53
C ALA A 327 -4.86 -33.50 -17.32
N LEU A 328 -4.97 -32.20 -17.55
CA LEU A 328 -5.43 -31.23 -16.56
C LEU A 328 -6.80 -31.63 -16.00
N PRO A 329 -7.21 -31.09 -14.84
CA PRO A 329 -8.51 -31.40 -14.24
C PRO A 329 -9.72 -31.16 -15.16
N ASP A 330 -9.57 -30.27 -16.13
CA ASP A 330 -10.59 -29.95 -17.15
C ASP A 330 -10.51 -30.81 -18.43
N GLY A 331 -9.62 -31.81 -18.44
CA GLY A 331 -9.42 -32.74 -19.55
C GLY A 331 -8.47 -32.26 -20.65
N ARG A 332 -7.93 -31.04 -20.56
CA ARG A 332 -6.93 -30.55 -21.54
C ARG A 332 -5.59 -31.23 -21.33
N VAL A 333 -4.91 -31.57 -22.42
CA VAL A 333 -3.53 -32.06 -22.38
C VAL A 333 -2.60 -30.84 -22.58
N PRO A 334 -1.76 -30.49 -21.59
CA PRO A 334 -0.87 -29.35 -21.72
C PRO A 334 0.22 -29.63 -22.77
N GLU A 335 0.65 -28.59 -23.47
CA GLU A 335 1.83 -28.68 -24.34
C GLU A 335 3.11 -28.94 -23.52
N ASP A 336 4.13 -29.51 -24.17
CA ASP A 336 5.40 -29.75 -23.49
C ASP A 336 6.16 -28.44 -23.29
N LEU A 337 6.34 -28.09 -22.02
CA LEU A 337 7.12 -26.94 -21.57
C LEU A 337 8.32 -27.41 -20.74
N SER A 338 8.90 -28.56 -21.09
CA SER A 338 10.10 -29.10 -20.44
C SER A 338 11.35 -28.25 -20.71
N ILE A 339 12.40 -28.44 -19.91
CA ILE A 339 13.70 -27.76 -20.10
C ILE A 339 14.26 -28.02 -21.52
N PRO A 340 14.32 -29.27 -22.03
CA PRO A 340 14.81 -29.53 -23.39
C PRO A 340 14.03 -28.80 -24.47
N THR A 341 12.70 -28.72 -24.33
CA THR A 341 11.84 -28.06 -25.32
C THR A 341 11.99 -26.55 -25.31
N VAL A 342 12.06 -25.93 -24.13
CA VAL A 342 12.16 -24.46 -24.01
C VAL A 342 13.60 -23.98 -24.26
N MET A 343 14.60 -24.67 -23.72
CA MET A 343 16.00 -24.24 -23.84
C MET A 343 16.65 -24.70 -25.14
N GLY A 344 16.16 -25.77 -25.77
CA GLY A 344 16.82 -26.43 -26.90
C GLY A 344 18.08 -27.21 -26.49
N GLU A 345 18.25 -27.47 -25.19
CA GLU A 345 19.40 -28.13 -24.57
C GLU A 345 18.90 -29.09 -23.49
N PRO A 346 19.56 -30.25 -23.28
CA PRO A 346 19.21 -31.14 -22.18
C PRO A 346 19.24 -30.44 -20.81
N ALA A 347 18.38 -30.87 -19.89
CA ALA A 347 18.50 -30.46 -18.50
C ALA A 347 19.86 -30.87 -17.93
N ARG A 348 20.47 -29.99 -17.13
CA ARG A 348 21.70 -30.27 -16.37
C ARG A 348 21.42 -31.08 -15.13
N ALA A 349 20.26 -30.86 -14.51
CA ALA A 349 19.81 -31.60 -13.34
C ALA A 349 18.27 -31.55 -13.22
N GLN A 350 17.73 -32.42 -12.37
CA GLN A 350 16.37 -32.27 -11.88
C GLN A 350 16.32 -31.10 -10.88
N PRO A 351 15.49 -30.07 -11.09
CA PRO A 351 15.35 -28.99 -10.13
C PRO A 351 14.80 -29.51 -8.80
N VAL A 352 15.34 -28.98 -7.72
CA VAL A 352 14.91 -29.30 -6.35
C VAL A 352 14.00 -28.17 -5.86
N GLN A 353 12.88 -28.53 -5.24
CA GLN A 353 11.99 -27.57 -4.57
C GLN A 353 11.64 -28.08 -3.18
N VAL A 354 12.24 -27.46 -2.17
CA VAL A 354 11.93 -27.74 -0.76
C VAL A 354 10.90 -26.72 -0.27
N TYR A 355 9.73 -27.21 0.11
CA TYR A 355 8.67 -26.40 0.69
C TYR A 355 8.20 -27.06 1.99
N VAL A 356 8.38 -26.37 3.11
CA VAL A 356 7.88 -26.84 4.41
C VAL A 356 6.66 -25.99 4.80
N GLY A 357 5.51 -26.66 4.88
CA GLY A 357 4.24 -26.04 5.23
C GLY A 357 4.15 -25.69 6.71
N LEU A 358 3.19 -24.83 7.05
CA LEU A 358 3.00 -24.38 8.44
C LEU A 358 2.65 -25.56 9.38
N ASP A 359 1.94 -26.56 8.86
CA ASP A 359 1.50 -27.73 9.63
C ASP A 359 2.51 -28.89 9.60
N SER A 360 3.63 -28.76 8.88
CA SER A 360 4.60 -29.84 8.72
C SER A 360 5.35 -30.17 10.01
N ALA A 361 5.45 -29.22 10.94
CA ALA A 361 5.90 -29.46 12.31
C ALA A 361 5.40 -28.36 13.26
N ALA A 362 5.35 -28.66 14.56
CA ALA A 362 4.73 -27.81 15.57
C ALA A 362 5.46 -26.45 15.76
N GLY A 363 6.79 -26.45 15.79
CA GLY A 363 7.59 -25.26 16.04
C GLY A 363 8.50 -24.86 14.86
N PRO A 364 9.02 -23.62 14.90
CA PRO A 364 9.89 -23.12 13.83
C PRO A 364 11.21 -23.89 13.75
N VAL A 365 11.76 -24.37 14.88
CA VAL A 365 13.02 -25.14 14.89
C VAL A 365 12.82 -26.50 14.22
N GLU A 366 11.74 -27.20 14.55
CA GLU A 366 11.41 -28.50 13.96
C GLU A 366 11.14 -28.39 12.45
N ARG A 367 10.48 -27.31 12.01
CA ARG A 367 10.29 -27.04 10.57
C ARG A 367 11.62 -26.73 9.87
N VAL A 368 12.55 -26.04 10.52
CA VAL A 368 13.91 -25.81 9.97
C VAL A 368 14.66 -27.13 9.83
N GLU A 369 14.68 -27.97 10.86
CA GLU A 369 15.37 -29.26 10.78
C GLU A 369 14.72 -30.17 9.72
N LEU A 370 13.40 -30.15 9.56
CA LEU A 370 12.71 -30.83 8.46
C LEU A 370 13.13 -30.28 7.09
N ALA A 371 13.25 -28.96 6.92
CA ALA A 371 13.72 -28.35 5.68
C ALA A 371 15.15 -28.78 5.35
N ILE A 372 16.06 -28.73 6.32
CA ILE A 372 17.46 -29.16 6.14
C ILE A 372 17.54 -30.66 5.80
N ALA A 373 16.76 -31.50 6.49
CA ALA A 373 16.72 -32.94 6.20
C ALA A 373 16.18 -33.22 4.79
N GLU A 374 15.18 -32.47 4.32
CA GLU A 374 14.66 -32.61 2.96
C GLU A 374 15.67 -32.10 1.91
N MET A 375 16.42 -31.04 2.20
CA MET A 375 17.54 -30.57 1.37
C MET A 375 18.66 -31.61 1.29
N ASP A 376 18.99 -32.28 2.41
CA ASP A 376 19.97 -33.37 2.42
C ASP A 376 19.46 -34.58 1.61
N ARG A 377 18.18 -34.97 1.74
CA ARG A 377 17.58 -36.09 1.01
C ARG A 377 17.59 -35.89 -0.50
N THR A 378 17.31 -34.66 -0.94
CA THR A 378 17.23 -34.28 -2.36
C THR A 378 18.59 -33.90 -2.95
N ASP A 379 19.66 -33.96 -2.16
CA ASP A 379 21.00 -33.50 -2.53
C ASP A 379 20.97 -32.05 -3.09
N ALA A 380 20.18 -31.18 -2.46
CA ALA A 380 20.03 -29.78 -2.85
C ALA A 380 21.38 -29.05 -2.92
N TRP A 381 22.33 -29.48 -2.08
CA TRP A 381 23.66 -28.90 -1.94
C TRP A 381 24.57 -29.12 -3.14
N SER A 382 24.26 -30.07 -4.05
CA SER A 382 25.05 -30.29 -5.26
C SER A 382 24.68 -29.39 -6.42
N ARG A 383 23.59 -28.62 -6.29
CA ARG A 383 23.18 -27.64 -7.31
C ARG A 383 24.15 -26.47 -7.34
N SER A 384 24.35 -25.86 -8.52
CA SER A 384 25.19 -24.65 -8.61
C SER A 384 24.54 -23.43 -7.96
N MET A 385 23.21 -23.42 -7.81
CA MET A 385 22.46 -22.32 -7.21
C MET A 385 21.48 -22.79 -6.12
N LEU A 386 21.51 -22.11 -4.96
CA LEU A 386 20.49 -22.20 -3.92
C LEU A 386 19.64 -20.92 -3.91
N MET A 387 18.34 -21.06 -4.12
CA MET A 387 17.38 -19.95 -4.11
C MET A 387 16.59 -19.94 -2.81
N LEU A 388 16.90 -18.98 -1.94
CA LEU A 388 16.17 -18.73 -0.70
C LEU A 388 14.90 -17.94 -1.01
N VAL A 389 13.75 -18.46 -0.57
CA VAL A 389 12.46 -17.79 -0.78
C VAL A 389 11.71 -17.65 0.53
N SER A 390 11.33 -16.41 0.85
CA SER A 390 10.31 -16.16 1.88
C SER A 390 8.95 -16.02 1.20
N PRO A 391 7.95 -16.85 1.53
CA PRO A 391 6.66 -16.80 0.85
C PRO A 391 5.84 -15.57 1.29
N THR A 392 4.78 -15.25 0.55
CA THR A 392 3.80 -14.25 1.02
C THR A 392 2.95 -14.81 2.17
N GLY A 393 2.05 -14.00 2.72
CA GLY A 393 1.26 -14.37 3.90
C GLY A 393 0.41 -15.64 3.74
N THR A 394 -0.01 -15.97 2.52
CA THR A 394 -0.78 -17.19 2.21
C THR A 394 0.09 -18.43 2.11
N GLY A 395 1.42 -18.26 1.99
CA GLY A 395 2.36 -19.31 1.59
C GLY A 395 2.72 -19.29 0.10
N TYR A 396 2.20 -18.34 -0.68
CA TYR A 396 2.47 -18.24 -2.11
C TYR A 396 3.95 -17.95 -2.39
N VAL A 397 4.47 -18.63 -3.41
CA VAL A 397 5.78 -18.42 -4.02
C VAL A 397 5.56 -18.13 -5.50
N ASN A 398 6.22 -17.10 -6.02
CA ASN A 398 6.06 -16.69 -7.42
C ASN A 398 6.52 -17.80 -8.39
N TYR A 399 5.55 -18.40 -9.08
CA TYR A 399 5.79 -19.50 -10.02
C TYR A 399 6.65 -19.07 -11.20
N VAL A 400 6.51 -17.82 -11.66
CA VAL A 400 7.26 -17.27 -12.80
C VAL A 400 8.73 -17.08 -12.43
N ALA A 401 9.03 -16.53 -11.25
CA ALA A 401 10.42 -16.37 -10.79
C ALA A 401 11.14 -17.72 -10.66
N VAL A 402 10.49 -18.70 -10.03
CA VAL A 402 11.08 -20.04 -9.84
C VAL A 402 11.22 -20.77 -11.17
N ALA A 403 10.22 -20.72 -12.05
CA ALA A 403 10.30 -21.36 -13.36
C ALA A 403 11.39 -20.72 -14.25
N ALA A 404 11.49 -19.39 -14.26
CA ALA A 404 12.56 -18.70 -14.98
C ALA A 404 13.95 -19.14 -14.49
N ALA A 405 14.16 -19.21 -13.18
CA ALA A 405 15.41 -19.70 -12.60
C ALA A 405 15.69 -21.16 -13.00
N GLN A 406 14.68 -22.03 -12.98
CA GLN A 406 14.82 -23.42 -13.40
C GLN A 406 15.16 -23.57 -14.88
N TYR A 407 14.56 -22.79 -15.78
CA TYR A 407 14.93 -22.81 -17.20
C TYR A 407 16.36 -22.30 -17.43
N LEU A 408 16.69 -21.13 -16.86
CA LEU A 408 17.97 -20.46 -17.09
C LEU A 408 19.15 -21.24 -16.49
N THR A 409 18.95 -21.97 -15.40
CA THR A 409 19.94 -22.91 -14.83
C THR A 409 19.91 -24.30 -15.46
N ARG A 410 18.99 -24.57 -16.41
CA ARG A 410 18.69 -25.92 -16.93
C ARG A 410 18.43 -26.94 -15.81
N GLY A 411 17.73 -26.51 -14.76
CA GLY A 411 17.34 -27.35 -13.63
C GLY A 411 18.42 -27.50 -12.56
N ASP A 412 19.58 -26.89 -12.74
CA ASP A 412 20.68 -26.86 -11.78
C ASP A 412 20.45 -25.82 -10.67
N VAL A 413 19.30 -25.92 -10.00
CA VAL A 413 18.88 -25.03 -8.91
C VAL A 413 18.10 -25.80 -7.85
N ALA A 414 18.31 -25.43 -6.59
CA ALA A 414 17.43 -25.84 -5.49
C ALA A 414 16.79 -24.62 -4.84
N SER A 415 15.45 -24.58 -4.80
CA SER A 415 14.72 -23.58 -4.02
C SER A 415 14.34 -24.11 -2.64
N VAL A 416 14.34 -23.24 -1.64
CA VAL A 416 13.90 -23.57 -0.29
C VAL A 416 12.97 -22.48 0.26
N THR A 417 11.80 -22.92 0.74
CA THR A 417 10.75 -22.07 1.28
C THR A 417 10.19 -22.68 2.56
N MET A 418 9.86 -21.82 3.54
CA MET A 418 9.14 -22.24 4.75
C MET A 418 7.95 -21.33 5.00
N GLN A 419 6.76 -21.90 5.06
CA GLN A 419 5.51 -21.17 5.30
C GLN A 419 5.42 -20.72 6.77
N TYR A 420 5.02 -19.47 7.02
CA TYR A 420 4.85 -18.91 8.37
C TYR A 420 3.40 -18.50 8.68
N SER A 421 2.53 -18.47 7.68
CA SER A 421 1.12 -18.07 7.78
C SER A 421 0.31 -18.70 6.65
N LYS A 422 -1.00 -18.79 6.85
CA LYS A 422 -2.01 -19.17 5.84
C LYS A 422 -2.93 -18.00 5.48
N ARG A 423 -2.64 -16.80 5.98
CA ARG A 423 -3.55 -15.66 5.92
C ARG A 423 -3.19 -14.72 4.78
N PRO A 424 -4.18 -14.15 4.07
CA PRO A 424 -3.96 -13.07 3.10
C PRO A 424 -2.99 -12.00 3.61
N SER A 425 -2.17 -11.43 2.72
CA SER A 425 -1.05 -10.54 3.07
C SER A 425 -1.38 -9.42 4.07
N PRO A 426 -2.52 -8.69 3.97
CA PRO A 426 -2.89 -7.67 4.97
C PRO A 426 -3.06 -8.23 6.40
N LEU A 427 -3.49 -9.48 6.54
CA LEU A 427 -3.69 -10.16 7.82
C LEU A 427 -2.41 -10.78 8.39
N SER A 428 -1.40 -10.96 7.55
CA SER A 428 -0.10 -11.50 7.94
C SER A 428 0.89 -10.43 8.39
N LEU A 429 0.54 -9.13 8.33
CA LEU A 429 1.37 -8.03 8.87
C LEU A 429 1.74 -8.25 10.35
N GLY A 430 0.82 -8.79 11.16
CA GLY A 430 1.10 -9.15 12.56
C GLY A 430 2.00 -10.37 12.75
N LYS A 431 2.34 -11.09 11.68
CA LYS A 431 3.18 -12.30 11.68
C LYS A 431 4.59 -12.06 11.19
N ILE A 432 4.95 -10.84 10.78
CA ILE A 432 6.29 -10.49 10.28
C ILE A 432 7.39 -10.92 11.26
N ARG A 433 7.20 -10.70 12.57
CA ARG A 433 8.16 -11.14 13.59
C ARG A 433 8.40 -12.66 13.58
N ALA A 434 7.34 -13.45 13.42
CA ALA A 434 7.45 -14.90 13.37
C ALA A 434 8.12 -15.37 12.07
N ALA A 435 7.76 -14.76 10.93
CA ALA A 435 8.40 -15.01 9.65
C ALA A 435 9.90 -14.69 9.69
N ARG A 436 10.28 -13.54 10.27
CA ARG A 436 11.66 -13.12 10.47
C ARG A 436 12.45 -14.13 11.29
N GLU A 437 11.89 -14.58 12.41
CA GLU A 437 12.56 -15.55 13.29
C GLU A 437 12.77 -16.89 12.57
N GLN A 438 11.75 -17.38 11.87
CA GLN A 438 11.80 -18.61 11.09
C GLN A 438 12.82 -18.52 9.94
N ASN A 439 12.80 -17.45 9.15
CA ASN A 439 13.74 -17.23 8.05
C ASN A 439 15.18 -17.12 8.57
N ARG A 440 15.39 -16.40 9.68
CA ARG A 440 16.70 -16.28 10.31
C ARG A 440 17.24 -17.65 10.74
N LEU A 441 16.42 -18.48 11.39
CA LEU A 441 16.84 -19.82 11.80
C LEU A 441 17.24 -20.67 10.59
N LEU A 442 16.40 -20.71 9.54
CA LEU A 442 16.66 -21.48 8.33
C LEU A 442 17.97 -21.04 7.65
N TRP A 443 18.10 -19.74 7.39
CA TRP A 443 19.24 -19.23 6.61
C TRP A 443 20.55 -19.31 7.38
N LEU A 444 20.54 -19.20 8.71
CA LEU A 444 21.73 -19.48 9.51
C LEU A 444 22.17 -20.95 9.42
N ARG A 445 21.23 -21.90 9.36
CA ARG A 445 21.55 -23.33 9.17
C ARG A 445 22.09 -23.60 7.77
N ILE A 446 21.50 -22.98 6.75
CA ILE A 446 22.01 -23.03 5.36
C ILE A 446 23.41 -22.43 5.28
N LEU A 447 23.63 -21.25 5.86
CA LEU A 447 24.95 -20.61 5.91
C LEU A 447 26.00 -21.51 6.55
N GLN A 448 25.67 -22.15 7.69
CA GLN A 448 26.55 -23.10 8.37
C GLN A 448 26.91 -24.27 7.44
N ARG A 449 25.91 -24.84 6.75
CA ARG A 449 26.12 -25.95 5.82
C ARG A 449 27.01 -25.56 4.64
N VAL A 450 26.69 -24.45 3.98
CA VAL A 450 27.44 -23.94 2.81
C VAL A 450 28.87 -23.56 3.19
N ARG A 451 29.08 -22.89 4.34
CA ARG A 451 30.44 -22.57 4.82
C ARG A 451 31.27 -23.81 5.18
N GLY A 452 30.61 -24.90 5.59
CA GLY A 452 31.24 -26.19 5.83
C GLY A 452 31.67 -26.93 4.55
N MET A 453 31.20 -26.51 3.37
CA MET A 453 31.59 -27.11 2.09
C MET A 453 32.94 -26.56 1.60
N PRO A 454 33.71 -27.37 0.83
CA PRO A 454 34.88 -26.88 0.09
C PRO A 454 34.54 -25.66 -0.76
N PRO A 455 35.39 -24.60 -0.79
CA PRO A 455 35.08 -23.36 -1.49
C PRO A 455 34.67 -23.52 -2.96
N ASP A 456 35.28 -24.46 -3.68
CA ASP A 456 35.05 -24.79 -5.08
C ASP A 456 33.73 -25.55 -5.34
N ARG A 457 33.08 -26.03 -4.28
CA ARG A 457 31.81 -26.78 -4.35
C ARG A 457 30.63 -26.02 -3.76
N ARG A 458 30.81 -24.78 -3.33
CA ARG A 458 29.73 -24.00 -2.73
C ARG A 458 28.75 -23.53 -3.81
N PRO A 459 27.44 -23.74 -3.62
CA PRO A 459 26.45 -23.11 -4.48
C PRO A 459 26.50 -21.59 -4.32
N GLU A 460 26.16 -20.86 -5.38
CA GLU A 460 25.78 -19.45 -5.27
C GLU A 460 24.43 -19.37 -4.56
N VAL A 461 24.33 -18.51 -3.54
CA VAL A 461 23.13 -18.35 -2.75
C VAL A 461 22.42 -17.07 -3.15
N VAL A 462 21.26 -17.22 -3.80
CA VAL A 462 20.42 -16.10 -4.22
C VAL A 462 19.16 -16.02 -3.37
N LEU A 463 18.60 -14.83 -3.25
CA LEU A 463 17.36 -14.60 -2.50
C LEU A 463 16.29 -13.99 -3.39
N PHE A 464 15.08 -14.52 -3.30
CA PHE A 464 13.90 -13.95 -3.92
C PHE A 464 12.82 -13.64 -2.88
N GLY A 465 12.18 -12.49 -3.03
CA GLY A 465 11.02 -12.13 -2.24
C GLY A 465 10.03 -11.27 -3.02
N GLU A 466 8.75 -11.59 -2.87
CA GLU A 466 7.66 -10.81 -3.44
C GLU A 466 6.77 -10.25 -2.34
N SER A 467 6.36 -8.99 -2.43
CA SER A 467 5.34 -8.41 -1.56
C SER A 467 5.68 -8.61 -0.07
N LEU A 468 4.80 -9.26 0.72
CA LEU A 468 5.09 -9.60 2.11
C LEU A 468 6.26 -10.59 2.27
N GLY A 469 6.51 -11.45 1.28
CA GLY A 469 7.72 -12.27 1.20
C GLY A 469 8.98 -11.42 1.08
N ALA A 470 8.93 -10.33 0.31
CA ALA A 470 10.01 -9.34 0.24
C ALA A 470 10.23 -8.65 1.60
N HIS A 471 9.16 -8.16 2.23
CA HIS A 471 9.27 -7.53 3.55
C HIS A 471 9.85 -8.51 4.59
N THR A 472 9.29 -9.71 4.71
CA THR A 472 9.69 -10.69 5.74
C THR A 472 11.10 -11.24 5.53
N SER A 473 11.58 -11.30 4.28
CA SER A 473 12.97 -11.64 3.98
C SER A 473 13.93 -10.50 4.36
N GLN A 474 13.59 -9.27 3.99
CA GLN A 474 14.36 -8.08 4.36
C GLN A 474 14.41 -7.88 5.89
N ASP A 475 13.35 -8.25 6.60
CA ASP A 475 13.26 -8.08 8.06
C ASP A 475 14.34 -8.88 8.82
N VAL A 476 14.87 -9.95 8.22
CA VAL A 476 16.00 -10.72 8.77
C VAL A 476 17.28 -9.88 8.87
N LEU A 477 17.39 -8.86 8.01
CA LEU A 477 18.56 -8.01 7.77
C LEU A 477 18.52 -6.67 8.53
N LEU A 478 17.44 -6.42 9.29
CA LEU A 478 17.23 -5.13 9.98
C LEU A 478 18.44 -4.67 10.78
N GLY A 479 18.84 -3.43 10.55
CA GLY A 479 19.94 -2.75 11.22
C GLY A 479 21.33 -3.12 10.70
N TRP A 480 21.45 -3.99 9.68
CA TRP A 480 22.75 -4.46 9.15
C TRP A 480 23.05 -3.92 7.74
N GLY A 481 22.20 -3.04 7.19
CA GLY A 481 22.39 -2.43 5.87
C GLY A 481 22.70 -3.47 4.78
N THR A 482 23.69 -3.18 3.93
CA THR A 482 24.17 -4.11 2.88
C THR A 482 25.13 -5.16 3.41
N LEU A 483 25.68 -4.99 4.61
CA LEU A 483 26.49 -6.03 5.28
C LEU A 483 25.62 -7.24 5.67
N GLY A 484 24.31 -7.04 5.85
CA GLY A 484 23.36 -8.08 6.26
C GLY A 484 23.35 -9.29 5.34
N PRO A 485 22.95 -9.13 4.05
CA PRO A 485 22.98 -10.22 3.08
C PRO A 485 24.35 -10.89 2.96
N GLN A 486 25.43 -10.10 2.89
CA GLN A 486 26.81 -10.62 2.81
C GLN A 486 27.17 -11.49 4.01
N ALA A 487 26.81 -11.07 5.23
CA ALA A 487 27.06 -11.81 6.46
C ALA A 487 26.31 -13.16 6.49
N LEU A 488 25.11 -13.18 5.89
CA LEU A 488 24.29 -14.39 5.70
C LEU A 488 24.71 -15.23 4.47
N GLY A 489 25.76 -14.82 3.76
CA GLY A 489 26.25 -15.52 2.58
C GLY A 489 25.26 -15.46 1.41
N ILE A 490 24.44 -14.42 1.32
CA ILE A 490 23.54 -14.17 0.19
C ILE A 490 24.30 -13.33 -0.83
N ASP A 491 24.63 -13.95 -1.96
CA ASP A 491 25.42 -13.35 -3.03
C ASP A 491 24.61 -12.29 -3.78
N ARG A 492 23.34 -12.60 -4.11
CA ARG A 492 22.45 -11.73 -4.89
C ARG A 492 21.01 -11.81 -4.38
N ALA A 493 20.24 -10.74 -4.53
CA ALA A 493 18.83 -10.72 -4.13
C ALA A 493 17.96 -9.91 -5.09
N LEU A 494 16.77 -10.45 -5.37
CA LEU A 494 15.70 -9.79 -6.11
C LEU A 494 14.46 -9.67 -5.23
N TRP A 495 14.08 -8.44 -4.93
CA TRP A 495 12.84 -8.12 -4.22
C TRP A 495 11.89 -7.37 -5.12
N ILE A 496 10.68 -7.91 -5.29
CA ILE A 496 9.64 -7.28 -6.10
C ILE A 496 8.51 -6.77 -5.20
N GLY A 497 8.00 -5.57 -5.49
CA GLY A 497 6.81 -5.01 -4.83
C GLY A 497 6.93 -4.90 -3.31
N THR A 498 8.09 -4.53 -2.78
CA THR A 498 8.29 -4.41 -1.33
C THR A 498 7.29 -3.41 -0.72
N PRO A 499 6.44 -3.83 0.24
CA PRO A 499 5.49 -2.93 0.88
C PRO A 499 6.17 -1.73 1.53
N ALA A 500 5.53 -0.55 1.47
CA ALA A 500 6.08 0.71 2.00
C ALA A 500 6.46 0.65 3.49
N GLY A 501 5.93 -0.31 4.24
CA GLY A 501 6.25 -0.52 5.66
C GLY A 501 7.57 -1.22 5.96
N SER A 502 8.32 -1.70 4.95
CA SER A 502 9.60 -2.38 5.17
C SER A 502 10.64 -1.42 5.74
N THR A 503 11.07 -1.69 6.98
CA THR A 503 12.05 -0.82 7.65
C THR A 503 13.43 -0.97 7.00
N TRP A 504 13.88 -2.19 6.68
CA TRP A 504 15.20 -2.40 6.06
C TRP A 504 15.29 -1.73 4.68
N MET A 505 14.23 -1.77 3.88
CA MET A 505 14.17 -1.04 2.61
C MET A 505 14.45 0.45 2.80
N HIS A 506 13.84 1.09 3.81
CA HIS A 506 14.10 2.50 4.13
C HIS A 506 15.50 2.73 4.71
N GLU A 507 16.11 1.75 5.38
CA GLU A 507 17.51 1.85 5.83
C GLU A 507 18.49 1.93 4.66
N ILE A 508 18.25 1.15 3.61
CA ILE A 508 19.15 1.08 2.45
C ILE A 508 18.86 2.13 1.37
N THR A 509 17.63 2.67 1.31
CA THR A 509 17.23 3.69 0.33
C THR A 509 17.14 5.11 0.91
N GLY A 510 17.15 5.23 2.24
CA GLY A 510 17.02 6.49 2.95
C GLY A 510 18.34 7.27 3.08
N PRO A 511 18.48 8.07 4.15
CA PRO A 511 19.71 8.82 4.41
C PRO A 511 20.94 7.92 4.44
N ALA A 512 22.09 8.44 3.98
CA ALA A 512 23.35 7.69 3.93
C ALA A 512 23.74 7.10 5.30
N ARG A 513 24.19 5.85 5.29
CA ARG A 513 24.66 5.13 6.49
C ARG A 513 26.00 4.46 6.21
N PRO A 514 26.88 4.29 7.22
CA PRO A 514 28.16 3.61 7.04
C PRO A 514 28.07 2.12 6.68
N ASP A 515 26.98 1.45 7.09
CA ASP A 515 26.71 0.03 6.86
C ASP A 515 25.97 -0.25 5.53
N VAL A 516 25.80 0.78 4.70
CA VAL A 516 25.13 0.70 3.40
C VAL A 516 26.12 1.12 2.31
N ASP A 517 26.38 0.22 1.37
CA ASP A 517 27.08 0.50 0.11
C ASP A 517 26.05 0.68 -1.01
N PRO A 518 25.77 1.92 -1.47
CA PRO A 518 24.79 2.18 -2.51
C PRO A 518 25.16 1.53 -3.86
N SER A 519 26.44 1.22 -4.12
CA SER A 519 26.87 0.62 -5.38
C SER A 519 26.40 -0.84 -5.56
N LEU A 520 25.99 -1.47 -4.45
CA LEU A 520 25.43 -2.82 -4.45
C LEU A 520 23.92 -2.85 -4.71
N ILE A 521 23.26 -1.69 -4.68
CA ILE A 521 21.79 -1.59 -4.68
C ILE A 521 21.30 -0.97 -5.99
N ALA A 522 20.25 -1.55 -6.56
CA ALA A 522 19.45 -0.90 -7.60
C ALA A 522 17.97 -0.86 -7.18
N VAL A 523 17.35 0.31 -7.28
CA VAL A 523 15.90 0.49 -7.13
C VAL A 523 15.37 0.97 -8.48
N VAL A 524 14.54 0.15 -9.12
CA VAL A 524 14.11 0.38 -10.50
C VAL A 524 12.62 0.10 -10.67
N ASN A 525 12.00 0.80 -11.62
CA ASN A 525 10.62 0.56 -12.04
C ASN A 525 10.50 -0.61 -13.01
N ASP A 526 11.51 -0.83 -13.86
CA ASP A 526 11.43 -1.80 -14.95
C ASP A 526 12.82 -2.22 -15.45
N HIS A 527 12.86 -3.22 -16.33
CA HIS A 527 14.13 -3.79 -16.81
C HIS A 527 15.00 -2.81 -17.60
N GLU A 528 14.41 -1.91 -18.40
CA GLU A 528 15.20 -0.91 -19.14
C GLU A 528 15.88 0.08 -18.19
N GLN A 529 15.23 0.51 -17.10
CA GLN A 529 15.91 1.33 -16.08
C GLN A 529 17.09 0.60 -15.46
N TYR A 530 16.97 -0.72 -15.26
CA TYR A 530 18.08 -1.54 -14.78
C TYR A 530 19.23 -1.59 -15.79
N VAL A 531 18.94 -1.84 -17.08
CA VAL A 531 19.95 -1.83 -18.15
C VAL A 531 20.61 -0.46 -18.29
N ALA A 532 19.84 0.63 -18.14
CA ALA A 532 20.30 2.01 -18.25
C ALA A 532 21.30 2.43 -17.15
N LEU A 533 21.48 1.63 -16.08
CA LEU A 533 22.55 1.84 -15.09
C LEU A 533 23.96 1.75 -15.72
N GLY A 534 24.08 1.09 -16.88
CA GLY A 534 25.35 0.83 -17.53
C GLY A 534 26.02 -0.44 -17.00
N GLU A 535 26.93 -1.00 -17.79
CA GLU A 535 27.58 -2.29 -17.50
C GLU A 535 28.42 -2.25 -16.21
N GLU A 536 29.20 -1.19 -16.02
CA GLU A 536 30.07 -1.04 -14.85
C GLU A 536 29.28 -0.98 -13.53
N ALA A 537 28.14 -0.28 -13.52
CA ALA A 537 27.28 -0.23 -12.35
C ALA A 537 26.60 -1.58 -12.11
N ARG A 538 26.02 -2.20 -13.15
CA ARG A 538 25.38 -3.52 -13.05
C ARG A 538 26.34 -4.61 -12.56
N ALA A 539 27.63 -4.53 -12.93
CA ALA A 539 28.64 -5.46 -12.45
C ALA A 539 28.88 -5.39 -10.93
N ARG A 540 28.58 -4.24 -10.29
CA ARG A 540 28.66 -4.06 -8.83
C ARG A 540 27.34 -4.38 -8.12
N VAL A 541 26.20 -4.14 -8.75
CA VAL A 541 24.89 -4.41 -8.15
C VAL A 541 24.77 -5.89 -7.75
N ARG A 542 24.24 -6.11 -6.54
CA ARG A 542 23.91 -7.42 -5.98
C ARG A 542 22.46 -7.51 -5.51
N TYR A 543 21.87 -6.38 -5.15
CA TYR A 543 20.58 -6.28 -4.47
C TYR A 543 19.63 -5.40 -5.28
N VAL A 544 18.60 -6.00 -5.88
CA VAL A 544 17.66 -5.28 -6.74
C VAL A 544 16.28 -5.22 -6.10
N LEU A 545 15.75 -4.01 -6.00
CA LEU A 545 14.39 -3.72 -5.60
C LEU A 545 13.62 -3.26 -6.83
N LEU A 546 12.83 -4.16 -7.42
CA LEU A 546 11.90 -3.84 -8.49
C LEU A 546 10.59 -3.35 -7.88
N SER A 547 10.26 -2.08 -8.13
CA SER A 547 9.09 -1.43 -7.54
C SER A 547 8.42 -0.57 -8.61
N HIS A 548 7.28 -1.02 -9.11
CA HIS A 548 6.48 -0.25 -10.05
C HIS A 548 6.01 1.07 -9.43
N ASP A 549 6.06 2.16 -10.18
CA ASP A 549 5.64 3.48 -9.73
C ASP A 549 4.13 3.56 -9.48
N ASN A 550 3.37 2.77 -10.23
CA ASN A 550 1.92 2.64 -10.10
C ASN A 550 1.46 1.56 -9.08
N ASP A 551 2.37 0.96 -8.32
CA ASP A 551 2.05 -0.05 -7.32
C ASP A 551 1.57 0.57 -5.99
N GLY A 552 0.27 0.50 -5.73
CA GLY A 552 -0.30 0.99 -4.48
C GLY A 552 0.26 0.31 -3.21
N VAL A 553 0.76 -0.93 -3.29
CA VAL A 553 1.33 -1.65 -2.14
C VAL A 553 2.67 -1.06 -1.70
N THR A 554 3.51 -0.63 -2.65
CA THR A 554 4.81 -0.01 -2.36
C THR A 554 4.68 1.45 -1.93
N ARG A 555 3.51 2.08 -2.16
CA ARG A 555 3.24 3.49 -1.85
C ARG A 555 2.36 3.70 -0.61
N PHE A 556 1.54 2.73 -0.21
CA PHE A 556 0.61 2.88 0.90
C PHE A 556 1.29 2.77 2.28
N GLY A 557 1.18 3.83 3.08
CA GLY A 557 1.66 3.88 4.46
C GLY A 557 0.84 4.84 5.34
N LEU A 558 0.85 4.60 6.65
CA LEU A 558 0.18 5.47 7.64
C LEU A 558 0.83 6.85 7.72
N ASP A 559 2.10 6.95 7.36
CA ASP A 559 2.86 8.20 7.33
C ASP A 559 2.26 9.21 6.36
N LEU A 560 1.54 8.78 5.32
CA LEU A 560 0.80 9.65 4.38
C LEU A 560 -0.17 10.60 5.09
N LEU A 561 -0.70 10.26 6.26
CA LEU A 561 -1.57 11.13 7.05
C LEU A 561 -0.83 12.32 7.67
N SER A 562 0.50 12.25 7.77
CA SER A 562 1.31 13.19 8.55
C SER A 562 2.47 13.82 7.79
N ARG A 563 3.03 13.12 6.80
CA ARG A 563 4.22 13.52 6.05
C ARG A 563 4.01 13.33 4.55
N ARG A 564 4.55 14.28 3.76
CA ARG A 564 4.66 14.15 2.30
C ARG A 564 5.71 13.10 1.97
N PRO A 565 5.39 12.06 1.18
CA PRO A 565 6.39 11.11 0.74
C PRO A 565 7.20 11.66 -0.44
N ASP A 566 8.40 11.12 -0.65
CA ASP A 566 9.34 11.59 -1.67
C ASP A 566 8.80 11.37 -3.10
N TRP A 567 8.04 10.30 -3.33
CA TRP A 567 7.39 10.02 -4.62
C TRP A 567 6.26 11.01 -4.98
N LEU A 568 5.75 11.78 -4.00
CA LEU A 568 4.89 12.95 -4.26
C LEU A 568 5.66 14.27 -4.12
N GLY A 569 6.96 14.24 -3.93
CA GLY A 569 7.86 15.38 -3.76
C GLY A 569 8.05 16.20 -5.04
N PRO A 570 8.79 17.32 -4.98
CA PRO A 570 9.14 18.13 -6.15
C PRO A 570 9.96 17.35 -7.21
N GLY A 571 10.77 16.38 -6.79
CA GLY A 571 11.62 15.56 -7.66
C GLY A 571 10.96 14.30 -8.23
N ARG A 572 9.63 14.20 -8.17
CA ARG A 572 8.91 13.01 -8.67
C ARG A 572 9.12 12.82 -10.19
N PRO A 573 9.27 11.57 -10.68
CA PRO A 573 9.38 11.29 -12.11
C PRO A 573 8.09 11.65 -12.86
N ARG A 574 8.24 12.04 -14.14
CA ARG A 574 7.12 12.32 -15.05
C ARG A 574 6.41 11.02 -15.41
N THR A 575 5.09 11.12 -15.65
CA THR A 575 4.32 9.97 -16.12
C THR A 575 4.71 9.61 -17.55
N GLU A 576 5.09 8.35 -17.76
CA GLU A 576 5.40 7.77 -19.07
C GLU A 576 4.63 6.46 -19.22
N GLU A 577 3.71 6.42 -20.19
CA GLU A 577 2.96 5.21 -20.53
C GLU A 577 3.77 4.38 -21.53
N LEU A 578 4.16 3.17 -21.12
CA LEU A 578 5.02 2.29 -21.91
C LEU A 578 4.24 1.01 -22.26
N PRO A 579 3.90 0.78 -23.54
CA PRO A 579 3.15 -0.41 -23.94
C PRO A 579 3.88 -1.71 -23.54
N GLY A 580 3.14 -2.61 -22.87
CA GLY A 580 3.68 -3.91 -22.44
C GLY A 580 4.63 -3.86 -21.24
N ARG A 581 4.74 -2.71 -20.56
CA ARG A 581 5.67 -2.48 -19.44
C ARG A 581 4.96 -1.70 -18.34
N SER A 582 5.57 -1.68 -17.16
CA SER A 582 5.07 -0.86 -16.07
C SER A 582 5.17 0.63 -16.41
N PRO A 583 4.07 1.41 -16.29
CA PRO A 583 4.12 2.85 -16.50
C PRO A 583 5.02 3.48 -15.46
N ARG A 584 5.82 4.46 -15.89
CA ARG A 584 6.72 5.21 -14.99
C ARG A 584 6.04 6.45 -14.47
N GLY A 585 6.45 6.90 -13.29
CA GLY A 585 6.02 8.15 -12.71
C GLY A 585 4.61 8.16 -12.13
N ILE A 586 4.26 9.31 -11.57
CA ILE A 586 3.02 9.50 -10.80
C ILE A 586 2.21 10.61 -11.46
N PRO A 587 0.88 10.44 -11.65
CA PRO A 587 0.07 11.43 -12.35
C PRO A 587 0.32 12.87 -11.89
N ALA A 588 0.51 13.74 -12.88
CA ALA A 588 0.88 15.12 -12.66
C ALA A 588 -0.18 15.92 -11.88
N THR A 589 -1.40 15.40 -11.70
CA THR A 589 -2.50 15.99 -10.91
C THR A 589 -2.61 15.43 -9.49
N MET A 590 -2.04 14.26 -9.22
CA MET A 590 -1.95 13.69 -7.87
C MET A 590 -1.05 14.57 -7.02
N ARG A 591 -1.55 15.06 -5.88
CA ARG A 591 -0.78 15.84 -4.91
C ARG A 591 -1.00 15.27 -3.54
N TRP A 592 0.04 15.34 -2.71
CA TRP A 592 -0.08 14.95 -1.33
C TRP A 592 -1.07 15.83 -0.58
N ARG A 593 -2.15 15.19 -0.13
CA ARG A 593 -3.24 15.73 0.68
C ARG A 593 -3.52 14.67 1.76
N PRO A 594 -3.04 14.83 2.99
CA PRO A 594 -2.80 13.70 3.90
C PRO A 594 -3.97 12.72 4.06
N VAL A 595 -5.20 13.22 4.21
CA VAL A 595 -6.40 12.36 4.33
C VAL A 595 -6.88 11.85 2.98
N THR A 596 -6.92 12.71 1.95
CA THR A 596 -7.36 12.31 0.60
C THR A 596 -6.40 11.31 -0.04
N THR A 597 -5.10 11.60 -0.02
CA THR A 597 -4.04 10.73 -0.52
C THR A 597 -4.01 9.42 0.24
N PHE A 598 -4.19 9.42 1.56
CA PHE A 598 -4.29 8.19 2.32
C PHE A 598 -5.39 7.26 1.78
N PHE A 599 -6.60 7.78 1.55
CA PHE A 599 -7.69 6.97 1.00
C PHE A 599 -7.52 6.63 -0.48
N GLN A 600 -6.95 7.53 -1.29
CA GLN A 600 -6.59 7.23 -2.69
C GLN A 600 -5.61 6.06 -2.74
N THR A 601 -4.50 6.14 -2.01
CA THR A 601 -3.47 5.11 -2.02
C THR A 601 -3.93 3.83 -1.32
N LEU A 602 -4.85 3.89 -0.35
CA LEU A 602 -5.50 2.69 0.20
C LEU A 602 -6.28 1.92 -0.87
N VAL A 603 -7.05 2.65 -1.69
CA VAL A 603 -7.79 2.05 -2.81
C VAL A 603 -6.84 1.62 -3.92
N ASP A 604 -5.77 2.36 -4.19
CA ASP A 604 -4.73 1.94 -5.13
C ASP A 604 -4.06 0.64 -4.68
N MET A 605 -3.74 0.48 -3.39
CA MET A 605 -3.20 -0.75 -2.83
C MET A 605 -4.18 -1.92 -3.02
N LYS A 606 -5.48 -1.68 -2.84
CA LYS A 606 -6.52 -2.69 -3.09
C LYS A 606 -6.58 -3.06 -4.57
N ASN A 607 -6.55 -2.07 -5.48
CA ASN A 607 -6.62 -2.28 -6.92
C ASN A 607 -5.36 -2.94 -7.49
N ALA A 608 -4.18 -2.63 -6.94
CA ALA A 608 -2.91 -3.20 -7.38
C ALA A 608 -2.83 -4.71 -7.14
N GLN A 609 -3.57 -5.23 -6.15
CA GLN A 609 -3.63 -6.67 -5.81
C GLN A 609 -4.76 -7.42 -6.52
N LEU A 610 -5.56 -6.75 -7.37
CA LEU A 610 -6.59 -7.45 -8.13
C LEU A 610 -5.92 -8.36 -9.16
N GLU A 611 -6.29 -9.63 -9.15
CA GLU A 611 -5.81 -10.61 -10.11
C GLU A 611 -6.21 -10.16 -11.53
N GLY A 612 -5.23 -10.15 -12.42
CA GLY A 612 -5.39 -9.77 -13.81
C GLY A 612 -4.57 -10.69 -14.71
N SER A 613 -4.70 -10.47 -16.02
CA SER A 613 -3.87 -11.15 -17.02
C SER A 613 -2.38 -10.88 -16.76
N TYR A 614 -1.53 -11.85 -17.08
CA TYR A 614 -0.07 -11.74 -17.07
C TYR A 614 0.43 -10.38 -17.60
N ALA A 615 0.94 -9.53 -16.71
CA ALA A 615 1.33 -8.15 -17.06
C ALA A 615 2.51 -7.63 -16.21
N ALA A 616 2.95 -6.42 -16.54
CA ALA A 616 3.83 -5.57 -15.76
C ALA A 616 3.02 -4.32 -15.35
N TRP A 617 2.19 -4.43 -14.33
CA TRP A 617 1.30 -3.34 -13.92
C TRP A 617 0.92 -3.45 -12.45
N GLY A 618 1.03 -2.34 -11.71
CA GLY A 618 0.64 -2.31 -10.30
C GLY A 618 1.48 -3.31 -9.51
N HIS A 619 0.82 -4.22 -8.80
CA HIS A 619 1.50 -5.26 -8.03
C HIS A 619 1.77 -6.56 -8.81
N ASP A 620 1.49 -6.59 -10.12
CA ASP A 620 1.86 -7.71 -10.99
C ASP A 620 3.20 -7.43 -11.68
N TYR A 621 4.19 -8.24 -11.35
CA TYR A 621 5.58 -8.16 -11.86
C TYR A 621 5.92 -9.32 -12.80
N ARG A 622 4.96 -10.20 -13.11
CA ARG A 622 5.22 -11.48 -13.79
C ARG A 622 5.90 -11.30 -15.14
N ALA A 623 5.54 -10.25 -15.89
CA ALA A 623 6.13 -9.99 -17.20
C ALA A 623 7.58 -9.49 -17.16
N ASP A 624 8.03 -8.88 -16.05
CA ASP A 624 9.42 -8.40 -15.90
C ASP A 624 10.38 -9.48 -15.37
N LEU A 625 9.83 -10.46 -14.65
CA LEU A 625 10.62 -11.42 -13.88
C LEU A 625 11.67 -12.21 -14.69
N PRO A 626 11.41 -12.71 -15.91
CA PRO A 626 12.39 -13.52 -16.64
C PRO A 626 13.71 -12.78 -16.88
N GLU A 627 13.66 -11.54 -17.35
CA GLU A 627 14.86 -10.71 -17.55
C GLU A 627 15.55 -10.35 -16.24
N PHE A 628 14.80 -10.01 -15.20
CA PHE A 628 15.39 -9.70 -13.89
C PHE A 628 16.05 -10.92 -13.26
N VAL A 629 15.43 -12.10 -13.33
CA VAL A 629 16.04 -13.34 -12.84
C VAL A 629 17.35 -13.63 -13.58
N ARG A 630 17.37 -13.47 -14.91
CA ARG A 630 18.60 -13.63 -15.70
C ARG A 630 19.68 -12.65 -15.25
N ASP A 631 19.41 -11.36 -15.26
CA ASP A 631 20.44 -10.35 -15.08
C ASP A 631 20.86 -10.17 -13.62
N VAL A 632 19.94 -10.28 -12.68
CA VAL A 632 20.24 -10.11 -11.25
C VAL A 632 21.04 -11.30 -10.74
N TYR A 633 20.71 -12.52 -11.16
CA TYR A 633 21.42 -13.76 -10.78
C TYR A 633 22.59 -14.11 -11.70
N GLY A 634 22.89 -13.30 -12.71
CA GLY A 634 24.03 -13.49 -13.59
C GLY A 634 23.96 -14.78 -14.43
N LEU A 635 22.76 -15.18 -14.84
CA LEU A 635 22.53 -16.40 -15.60
C LEU A 635 22.72 -16.17 -17.10
N GLU A 636 23.31 -17.15 -17.78
CA GLU A 636 23.62 -17.06 -19.20
C GLU A 636 22.58 -17.77 -20.08
N CYS A 637 22.11 -17.08 -21.12
CA CYS A 637 21.32 -17.66 -22.19
C CYS A 637 21.48 -16.83 -23.47
N THR A 638 21.15 -17.41 -24.62
CA THR A 638 21.03 -16.65 -25.87
C THR A 638 19.77 -15.80 -25.87
N ASP A 639 19.71 -14.78 -26.73
CA ASP A 639 18.49 -13.96 -26.90
C ASP A 639 17.29 -14.81 -27.33
N GLU A 640 17.52 -15.80 -28.18
CA GLU A 640 16.48 -16.74 -28.63
C GLU A 640 15.97 -17.61 -27.47
N GLN A 641 16.87 -18.12 -26.62
CA GLN A 641 16.49 -18.82 -25.39
C GLN A 641 15.67 -17.90 -24.47
N MET A 642 16.07 -16.64 -24.32
CA MET A 642 15.34 -15.70 -23.48
C MET A 642 13.92 -15.43 -23.99
N VAL A 643 13.73 -15.31 -25.31
CA VAL A 643 12.40 -15.20 -25.93
C VAL A 643 11.55 -16.43 -25.58
N ARG A 644 12.11 -17.65 -25.75
CA ARG A 644 11.41 -18.89 -25.42
C ARG A 644 11.07 -19.01 -23.93
N VAL A 645 11.97 -18.59 -23.04
CA VAL A 645 11.73 -18.58 -21.59
C VAL A 645 10.56 -17.65 -21.24
N ARG A 646 10.51 -16.43 -21.78
CA ARG A 646 9.39 -15.51 -21.57
C ARG A 646 8.06 -16.09 -22.03
N ASP A 647 8.03 -16.66 -23.22
CA ASP A 647 6.83 -17.30 -23.76
C ASP A 647 6.41 -18.50 -22.91
N ALA A 648 7.37 -19.34 -22.50
CA ALA A 648 7.09 -20.51 -21.68
C ALA A 648 6.51 -20.14 -20.32
N VAL A 649 7.10 -19.19 -19.58
CA VAL A 649 6.58 -18.81 -18.26
C VAL A 649 5.20 -18.16 -18.34
N ARG A 650 4.91 -17.38 -19.40
CA ARG A 650 3.57 -16.83 -19.64
C ARG A 650 2.55 -17.95 -19.84
N ARG A 651 2.84 -18.90 -20.73
CA ARG A 651 1.93 -20.03 -21.00
C ARG A 651 1.75 -20.94 -19.79
N ARG A 652 2.81 -21.18 -19.01
CA ARG A 652 2.69 -21.91 -17.73
C ARG A 652 1.74 -21.22 -16.77
N GLU A 653 1.78 -19.89 -16.70
CA GLU A 653 0.90 -19.12 -15.83
C GLU A 653 -0.56 -19.17 -16.33
N GLU A 654 -0.80 -19.08 -17.64
CA GLU A 654 -2.13 -19.27 -18.24
C GLU A 654 -2.70 -20.66 -17.94
N LEU A 655 -1.87 -21.71 -18.03
CA LEU A 655 -2.26 -23.09 -17.67
C LEU A 655 -2.55 -23.21 -16.17
N ARG A 656 -1.75 -22.55 -15.34
CA ARG A 656 -1.90 -22.54 -13.88
C ARG A 656 -3.21 -21.88 -13.47
N GLU A 657 -3.49 -20.68 -13.97
CA GLU A 657 -4.75 -19.96 -13.70
C GLU A 657 -5.95 -20.84 -14.05
N ALA A 658 -5.95 -21.41 -15.26
CA ALA A 658 -7.05 -22.25 -15.70
C ALA A 658 -7.18 -23.60 -14.96
N ALA A 659 -6.15 -24.07 -14.25
CA ALA A 659 -6.20 -25.30 -13.45
C ALA A 659 -6.58 -25.06 -11.98
N PHE A 660 -6.48 -23.81 -11.52
CA PHE A 660 -6.61 -23.41 -10.11
C PHE A 660 -7.84 -22.51 -9.84
N ASP A 661 -8.50 -22.04 -10.90
CA ASP A 661 -9.79 -21.36 -10.92
C ASP A 661 -10.92 -22.36 -11.22
#